data_AF-A0A1L3ZL09-F1
#
_entry.id   AF-A0A1L3ZL09-F1
#
_cell.length_a   1.000
_cell.length_b   1.000
_cell.length_c   1.000
_cell.angle_alpha   90.00
_cell.angle_beta   90.00
_cell.angle_gamma   90.00
#
_symmetry.space_group_name_H-M   'P 1'
#
loop_
_entity.id
_entity.type
_entity.pdbx_description
1 polymer ?
#
loop_
_entity_poly.entity_id
_entity_poly.type
_entity_poly.pdbx_seq_one_letter_code
_entity_poly.pdbx_strand_id
1 'polypeptide(L)'
;MADSTIRIDTVRASRAGHTFHERWTARRILQLVFPKDTLFAVAVEGISPEEPSSPGKAAEEVADLVLYYGKGATFASCDRLETAQFKYQVDPAPETASYLKKTIEKFGDTLKGYEEQHSASEVDSKLSFSFVTNTAFAEPLWKAIEALKAGLDRPDDEAGRQFEYLNNLCRTKGVSSHRLFAMTEFRASEQNLPALSGALKRTLTDWSAGSDSTARAKLHDLKELVIGKAGPGGQSNNLIKKEDVLDALSCEPEDLFPADTRFVSVGEVVKRSQLGTVIDLIKSSSLPVFIHADGGVGKTVFIQSLASSLVGDFEVVVFDCFGGGSYRSEDQARHLPKVGLIQIVNDLASRGLCDPLLPGDGDRMALIKAARKRLGQAANAVKEQSTKGGLLLILDAADNAQLEADNRKDDSFPKLLLASLDSEPIDGVKLVLTARPHRMAGVIGKSRVMPFELVPFTDEEAGLFLVARRETLSDVGFASAMARSRGNARVLAYLLETWEQNVLGNTSADEITVEEIIAQRCQKIFDDLHVAGWSERDVREFFAGISLLPPPIPLDELANALGWSDSQVRSAASDLAPMLEVSSHGAIFRDEPTETYIHETYSKSADAQQAIAQRLQESQSRSAYAAEALPHFLVVINDSDRAFALADSQDFPESVQSDFGKRRLILARLDAAFRLVPRHRDYDSLTG
;
A
#
# COMPACT_ATOMS: atom_id res chain seq x y z
N MET A 1 24.90 -54.59 -12.73
CA MET A 1 24.88 -53.13 -12.75
C MET A 1 25.45 -52.70 -11.41
N ALA A 2 26.60 -52.02 -11.41
CA ALA A 2 27.27 -51.63 -10.18
C ALA A 2 26.42 -50.55 -9.49
N ASP A 3 25.96 -50.86 -8.29
CA ASP A 3 25.29 -49.96 -7.36
C ASP A 3 26.29 -48.85 -7.00
N SER A 4 26.17 -47.70 -7.68
CA SER A 4 27.02 -46.55 -7.40
C SER A 4 26.50 -45.87 -6.13
N THR A 5 26.81 -46.43 -4.97
CA THR A 5 26.61 -45.76 -3.68
C THR A 5 27.36 -44.43 -3.73
N ILE A 6 26.61 -43.33 -3.83
CA ILE A 6 27.16 -41.98 -3.80
C ILE A 6 27.83 -41.81 -2.43
N ARG A 7 29.15 -41.62 -2.42
CA ARG A 7 29.86 -41.32 -1.17
C ARG A 7 29.49 -39.90 -0.75
N ILE A 8 28.60 -39.79 0.24
CA ILE A 8 28.13 -38.50 0.75
C ILE A 8 29.23 -37.87 1.61
N ASP A 9 29.75 -36.73 1.15
CA ASP A 9 30.63 -35.86 1.94
C ASP A 9 29.79 -35.17 3.04
N THR A 10 30.12 -35.45 4.30
CA THR A 10 29.35 -34.98 5.47
C THR A 10 29.36 -33.46 5.60
N VAL A 11 30.46 -32.79 5.22
CA VAL A 11 30.56 -31.32 5.26
C VAL A 11 29.66 -30.72 4.19
N ARG A 12 29.67 -31.27 2.97
CA ARG A 12 28.77 -30.82 1.89
C ARG A 12 27.31 -31.08 2.21
N ALA A 13 26.99 -32.23 2.82
CA ALA A 13 25.64 -32.57 3.24
C ALA A 13 25.13 -31.62 4.34
N SER A 14 25.98 -31.28 5.32
CA SER A 14 25.65 -30.29 6.35
C SER A 14 25.38 -28.91 5.74
N ARG A 15 26.24 -28.45 4.81
CA ARG A 15 26.03 -27.18 4.10
C ARG A 15 24.73 -27.16 3.31
N ALA A 16 24.39 -28.27 2.63
CA ALA A 16 23.12 -28.39 1.92
C ALA A 16 21.92 -28.31 2.88
N GLY A 17 22.04 -28.84 4.10
CA GLY A 17 21.05 -28.69 5.16
C GLY A 17 20.85 -27.24 5.60
N HIS A 18 21.94 -26.48 5.79
CA HIS A 18 21.83 -25.05 6.09
C HIS A 18 21.16 -24.28 4.95
N THR A 19 21.61 -24.48 3.71
CA THR A 19 20.97 -23.81 2.56
C THR A 19 19.51 -24.21 2.39
N PHE A 20 19.11 -25.43 2.76
CA PHE A 20 17.70 -25.84 2.75
C PHE A 20 16.86 -25.01 3.71
N HIS A 21 17.29 -24.85 4.97
CA HIS A 21 16.56 -24.00 5.91
C HIS A 21 16.54 -22.55 5.39
N GLU A 22 17.67 -22.00 4.93
CA GLU A 22 17.77 -20.59 4.48
C GLU A 22 16.78 -20.29 3.36
N ARG A 23 16.66 -21.20 2.39
CA ARG A 23 15.73 -21.04 1.25
C ARG A 23 14.28 -21.19 1.66
N TRP A 24 14.01 -22.04 2.64
CA TRP A 24 12.67 -22.18 3.20
C TRP A 24 12.28 -20.91 3.95
N THR A 25 13.17 -20.39 4.81
CA THR A 25 13.00 -19.13 5.53
C THR A 25 12.78 -17.96 4.59
N ALA A 26 13.63 -17.79 3.57
CA ALA A 26 13.50 -16.72 2.58
C ALA A 26 12.13 -16.71 1.89
N ARG A 27 11.54 -17.89 1.65
CA ARG A 27 10.19 -17.99 1.11
C ARG A 27 9.10 -17.68 2.14
N ARG A 28 9.30 -18.08 3.40
CA ARG A 28 8.34 -17.84 4.48
C ARG A 28 8.26 -16.37 4.88
N ILE A 29 9.38 -15.66 4.95
CA ILE A 29 9.43 -14.25 5.37
C ILE A 29 8.76 -13.29 4.38
N LEU A 30 8.55 -13.69 3.11
CA LEU A 30 7.72 -12.91 2.18
C LEU A 30 6.28 -12.70 2.67
N GLN A 31 5.80 -13.58 3.57
CA GLN A 31 4.48 -13.46 4.17
C GLN A 31 4.41 -12.41 5.30
N LEU A 32 5.55 -11.87 5.74
CA LEU A 32 5.57 -10.67 6.59
C LEU A 32 5.09 -9.43 5.82
N VAL A 33 5.31 -9.40 4.49
CA VAL A 33 4.86 -8.32 3.61
C VAL A 33 3.49 -8.63 3.02
N PHE A 34 3.28 -9.84 2.50
CA PHE A 34 2.01 -10.29 1.93
C PHE A 34 1.38 -11.39 2.82
N PRO A 35 0.70 -11.01 3.91
CA PRO A 35 0.25 -11.96 4.92
C PRO A 35 -0.82 -12.92 4.38
N LYS A 36 -0.66 -14.20 4.73
CA LYS A 36 -1.70 -15.24 4.59
C LYS A 36 -2.22 -15.72 5.95
N ASP A 37 -1.53 -15.32 7.00
CA ASP A 37 -1.78 -15.59 8.40
C ASP A 37 -1.31 -14.36 9.20
N THR A 38 -1.36 -14.45 10.53
CA THR A 38 -0.98 -13.35 11.42
C THR A 38 0.53 -13.33 11.72
N LEU A 39 1.39 -13.80 10.82
CA LEU A 39 2.84 -13.82 11.04
C LEU A 39 3.37 -12.40 11.29
N PHE A 40 4.04 -12.21 12.43
CA PHE A 40 4.54 -10.91 12.89
C PHE A 40 6.07 -10.81 12.76
N ALA A 41 6.79 -11.86 13.14
CA ALA A 41 8.25 -11.89 13.06
C ALA A 41 8.77 -13.33 12.97
N VAL A 42 10.01 -13.48 12.50
CA VAL A 42 10.72 -14.76 12.41
C VAL A 42 12.11 -14.63 13.02
N ALA A 43 12.41 -15.39 14.07
CA ALA A 43 13.76 -15.53 14.59
C ALA A 43 14.47 -16.70 13.89
N VAL A 44 15.72 -16.48 13.49
CA VAL A 44 16.56 -17.46 12.79
C VAL A 44 17.64 -18.00 13.73
N GLU A 45 17.87 -19.32 13.75
CA GLU A 45 18.92 -19.94 14.59
C GLU A 45 18.86 -19.48 16.07
N GLY A 46 17.70 -19.66 16.69
CA GLY A 46 17.43 -19.31 18.08
C GLY A 46 16.08 -18.62 18.28
N ILE A 47 15.84 -18.14 19.50
CA ILE A 47 14.66 -17.35 19.87
C ILE A 47 14.91 -15.86 19.62
N SER A 48 13.85 -15.05 19.72
CA SER A 48 13.94 -13.59 19.64
C SER A 48 14.89 -13.02 20.70
N PRO A 49 15.74 -12.04 20.34
CA PRO A 49 16.61 -11.35 21.31
C PRO A 49 15.81 -10.41 22.23
N GLU A 50 14.54 -10.16 21.90
CA GLU A 50 13.60 -9.40 22.72
C GLU A 50 12.97 -10.26 23.83
N GLU A 51 13.19 -11.58 23.83
CA GLU A 51 12.65 -12.47 24.86
C GLU A 51 13.31 -12.15 26.22
N PRO A 52 12.53 -11.72 27.24
CA PRO A 52 13.08 -11.22 28.50
C PRO A 52 13.73 -12.31 29.35
N SER A 53 13.36 -13.57 29.13
CA SER A 53 13.89 -14.72 29.85
C SER A 53 14.04 -15.91 28.92
N SER A 54 15.21 -16.56 28.97
CA SER A 54 15.48 -17.75 28.18
C SER A 54 14.64 -18.93 28.69
N PRO A 55 13.90 -19.65 27.83
CA PRO A 55 13.27 -20.93 28.16
C PRO A 55 14.30 -22.08 28.25
N GLY A 56 15.60 -21.76 28.23
CA GLY A 56 16.70 -22.69 28.39
C GLY A 56 17.43 -23.02 27.08
N LYS A 57 18.66 -23.53 27.21
CA LYS A 57 19.55 -23.85 26.07
C LYS A 57 18.90 -24.77 25.03
N ALA A 58 18.06 -25.70 25.46
CA ALA A 58 17.38 -26.58 24.52
C ALA A 58 16.43 -25.80 23.60
N ALA A 59 15.67 -24.82 24.10
CA ALA A 59 14.81 -24.00 23.23
C ALA A 59 15.64 -23.17 22.22
N GLU A 60 16.77 -22.63 22.65
CA GLU A 60 17.70 -21.87 21.80
C GLU A 60 18.37 -22.76 20.74
N GLU A 61 18.82 -23.97 21.10
CA GLU A 61 19.52 -24.91 20.21
C GLU A 61 18.58 -25.70 19.26
N VAL A 62 17.27 -25.59 19.44
CA VAL A 62 16.23 -26.34 18.69
C VAL A 62 15.58 -25.52 17.60
N ALA A 63 15.58 -24.21 17.79
CA ALA A 63 14.94 -23.28 16.91
C ALA A 63 15.84 -22.95 15.70
N ASP A 64 15.87 -23.82 14.69
CA ASP A 64 16.37 -23.38 13.38
C ASP A 64 15.55 -22.15 12.91
N LEU A 65 14.24 -22.16 13.19
CA LEU A 65 13.36 -20.98 13.12
C LEU A 65 12.37 -20.95 14.29
N VAL A 66 12.07 -19.75 14.79
CA VAL A 66 10.86 -19.46 15.59
C VAL A 66 9.99 -18.45 14.87
N LEU A 67 8.72 -18.78 14.68
CA LEU A 67 7.73 -17.92 14.05
C LEU A 67 6.79 -17.37 15.13
N TYR A 68 6.67 -16.06 15.17
CA TYR A 68 5.78 -15.35 16.09
C TYR A 68 4.57 -14.83 15.34
N TYR A 69 3.37 -15.13 15.84
CA TYR A 69 2.11 -14.70 15.25
C TYR A 69 1.38 -13.71 16.17
N GLY A 70 0.59 -12.82 15.59
CA GLY A 70 -0.19 -11.83 16.32
C GLY A 70 0.51 -10.48 16.36
N LYS A 71 0.84 -10.01 17.56
CA LYS A 71 1.20 -8.60 17.80
C LYS A 71 2.62 -8.37 18.33
N GLY A 72 3.39 -9.43 18.56
CA GLY A 72 4.69 -9.31 19.21
C GLY A 72 5.63 -10.46 18.93
N ALA A 73 6.90 -10.25 19.24
CA ALA A 73 8.01 -11.16 18.97
C ALA A 73 8.57 -11.83 20.24
N THR A 74 7.74 -11.99 21.26
CA THR A 74 8.07 -12.73 22.50
C THR A 74 6.93 -13.69 22.83
N PHE A 75 7.19 -14.74 23.62
CA PHE A 75 6.15 -15.70 24.00
C PHE A 75 4.97 -15.01 24.73
N ALA A 76 5.26 -14.03 25.58
CA ALA A 76 4.25 -13.27 26.30
C ALA A 76 3.37 -12.40 25.37
N SER A 77 3.97 -11.75 24.37
CA SER A 77 3.30 -10.77 23.50
C SER A 77 2.67 -11.35 22.25
N CYS A 78 3.12 -12.53 21.80
CA CYS A 78 2.56 -13.21 20.65
C CYS A 78 1.25 -13.95 20.99
N ASP A 79 0.41 -14.13 19.98
CA ASP A 79 -0.81 -14.94 20.07
C ASP A 79 -0.51 -16.43 19.87
N ARG A 80 0.56 -16.75 19.11
CA ARG A 80 1.06 -18.10 18.87
C ARG A 80 2.55 -18.07 18.57
N LEU A 81 3.26 -19.10 19.00
CA LEU A 81 4.69 -19.34 18.74
C LEU A 81 4.87 -20.71 18.09
N GLU A 82 5.58 -20.77 16.97
CA GLU A 82 5.92 -22.01 16.28
C GLU A 82 7.43 -22.21 16.22
N THR A 83 7.94 -23.26 16.86
CA THR A 83 9.36 -23.64 16.78
C THR A 83 9.54 -24.71 15.69
N ALA A 84 10.26 -24.35 14.63
CA ALA A 84 10.50 -25.22 13.50
C ALA A 84 11.94 -25.77 13.50
N GLN A 85 12.07 -27.08 13.31
CA GLN A 85 13.34 -27.77 13.12
C GLN A 85 13.37 -28.40 11.72
N PHE A 86 14.46 -28.17 11.00
CA PHE A 86 14.69 -28.65 9.66
C PHE A 86 15.64 -29.84 9.64
N LYS A 87 15.44 -30.73 8.68
CA LYS A 87 16.39 -31.80 8.38
C LYS A 87 16.43 -32.10 6.90
N TYR A 88 17.62 -32.11 6.31
CA TYR A 88 17.81 -32.34 4.89
C TYR A 88 18.64 -33.60 4.63
N GLN A 89 18.22 -34.41 3.66
CA GLN A 89 19.00 -35.52 3.12
C GLN A 89 19.32 -35.26 1.65
N VAL A 90 20.61 -35.42 1.29
CA VAL A 90 21.09 -35.28 -0.10
C VAL A 90 20.53 -36.39 -0.99
N ASP A 91 20.42 -37.60 -0.46
CA ASP A 91 19.84 -38.77 -1.11
C ASP A 91 18.72 -39.32 -0.21
N PRO A 92 17.50 -38.77 -0.32
CA PRO A 92 16.42 -39.07 0.61
C PRO A 92 15.84 -40.46 0.39
N ALA A 93 15.74 -41.24 1.46
CA ALA A 93 15.04 -42.53 1.50
C ALA A 93 13.95 -42.51 2.59
N PRO A 94 12.88 -43.31 2.50
CA PRO A 94 11.86 -43.35 3.55
C PRO A 94 12.44 -43.67 4.93
N GLU A 95 12.19 -42.77 5.89
CA GLU A 95 12.78 -42.84 7.23
C GLU A 95 11.82 -43.42 8.28
N THR A 96 12.40 -43.87 9.39
CA THR A 96 11.69 -44.46 10.55
C THR A 96 11.82 -43.59 11.80
N ALA A 97 11.13 -43.93 12.88
CA ALA A 97 11.08 -43.14 14.12
C ALA A 97 12.44 -42.70 14.69
N SER A 98 13.51 -43.47 14.47
CA SER A 98 14.87 -43.09 14.91
C SER A 98 15.35 -41.76 14.29
N TYR A 99 14.85 -41.43 13.10
CA TYR A 99 15.14 -40.18 12.40
C TYR A 99 14.70 -38.94 13.18
N LEU A 100 13.62 -39.07 13.96
CA LEU A 100 13.01 -38.00 14.75
C LEU A 100 13.60 -37.88 16.16
N LYS A 101 14.46 -38.82 16.59
CA LYS A 101 14.89 -38.97 17.99
C LYS A 101 15.30 -37.65 18.63
N LYS A 102 16.34 -37.01 18.05
CA LYS A 102 16.92 -35.79 18.59
C LYS A 102 15.90 -34.66 18.63
N THR A 103 15.07 -34.53 17.60
CA THR A 103 14.05 -33.48 17.49
C THR A 103 12.97 -33.65 18.54
N ILE A 104 12.46 -34.86 18.77
CA ILE A 104 11.43 -35.11 19.79
C ILE A 104 11.96 -34.87 21.20
N GLU A 105 13.20 -35.30 21.47
CA GLU A 105 13.87 -35.01 22.74
C GLU A 105 13.98 -33.50 22.98
N LYS A 106 14.38 -32.77 21.95
CA LYS A 106 14.53 -31.32 21.88
C LYS A 106 13.21 -30.57 22.09
N PHE A 107 12.15 -30.93 21.36
CA PHE A 107 10.81 -30.33 21.54
C PHE A 107 10.25 -30.60 22.94
N GLY A 108 10.50 -31.78 23.50
CA GLY A 108 10.13 -32.09 24.88
C GLY A 108 10.84 -31.20 25.91
N ASP A 109 12.13 -30.92 25.71
CA ASP A 109 12.89 -29.99 26.55
C ASP A 109 12.37 -28.54 26.39
N THR A 110 12.10 -28.09 25.16
CA THR A 110 11.54 -26.75 24.87
C THR A 110 10.18 -26.55 25.52
N LEU A 111 9.28 -27.54 25.43
CA LEU A 111 7.96 -27.50 26.06
C LEU A 111 8.08 -27.26 27.57
N LYS A 112 8.95 -28.02 28.23
CA LYS A 112 9.21 -27.86 29.67
C LYS A 112 9.84 -26.52 30.02
N GLY A 113 10.76 -26.05 29.19
CA GLY A 113 11.41 -24.75 29.36
C GLY A 113 10.41 -23.60 29.43
N TYR A 114 9.41 -23.60 28.54
CA TYR A 114 8.33 -22.62 28.61
C TYR A 114 7.42 -22.81 29.84
N GLU A 115 7.18 -24.04 30.29
CA GLU A 115 6.40 -24.32 31.51
C GLU A 115 7.07 -23.90 32.83
N GLU A 116 8.38 -23.63 32.83
CA GLU A 116 9.06 -23.07 34.00
C GLU A 116 8.66 -21.61 34.25
N GLN A 117 8.22 -20.90 33.21
CA GLN A 117 7.93 -19.46 33.24
C GLN A 117 6.45 -19.15 32.99
N HIS A 118 5.74 -20.06 32.31
CA HIS A 118 4.34 -19.89 31.90
C HIS A 118 3.47 -21.06 32.37
N SER A 119 2.17 -20.80 32.53
CA SER A 119 1.23 -21.86 32.89
C SER A 119 1.07 -22.87 31.75
N ALA A 120 0.89 -24.16 32.06
CA ALA A 120 0.68 -25.19 31.04
C ALA A 120 -0.47 -24.87 30.08
N SER A 121 -1.54 -24.24 30.57
CA SER A 121 -2.67 -23.80 29.73
C SER A 121 -2.29 -22.69 28.75
N GLU A 122 -1.42 -21.76 29.14
CA GLU A 122 -0.92 -20.72 28.24
C GLU A 122 -0.02 -21.34 27.17
N VAL A 123 0.89 -22.22 27.58
CA VAL A 123 1.78 -22.98 26.69
C VAL A 123 0.98 -23.78 25.67
N ASP A 124 -0.05 -24.52 26.10
CA ASP A 124 -0.88 -25.32 25.19
C ASP A 124 -1.67 -24.46 24.18
N SER A 125 -2.01 -23.23 24.55
CA SER A 125 -2.75 -22.32 23.66
C SER A 125 -1.86 -21.61 22.62
N LYS A 126 -0.57 -21.42 22.93
CA LYS A 126 0.35 -20.61 22.11
C LYS A 126 1.43 -21.43 21.42
N LEU A 127 2.03 -22.42 22.09
CA LEU A 127 3.20 -23.13 21.58
C LEU A 127 2.81 -24.20 20.58
N SER A 128 3.53 -24.25 19.48
CA SER A 128 3.45 -25.30 18.47
C SER A 128 4.83 -25.64 17.93
N PHE A 129 4.98 -26.83 17.39
CA PHE A 129 6.23 -27.30 16.81
C PHE A 129 6.04 -27.69 15.35
N SER A 130 7.11 -27.60 14.57
CA SER A 130 7.12 -28.03 13.19
C SER A 130 8.39 -28.79 12.87
N PHE A 131 8.26 -29.98 12.28
CA PHE A 131 9.40 -30.73 11.76
C PHE A 131 9.33 -30.78 10.24
N VAL A 132 10.32 -30.19 9.58
CA VAL A 132 10.32 -29.97 8.13
C VAL A 132 11.47 -30.73 7.48
N THR A 133 11.17 -31.61 6.53
CA THR A 133 12.20 -32.38 5.82
C THR A 133 11.83 -32.69 4.38
N ASN A 134 12.84 -32.75 3.50
CA ASN A 134 12.68 -33.23 2.12
C ASN A 134 12.54 -34.77 2.03
N THR A 135 12.63 -35.47 3.16
CA THR A 135 12.65 -36.92 3.23
C THR A 135 11.25 -37.46 3.50
N ALA A 136 10.87 -38.56 2.83
CA ALA A 136 9.59 -39.22 3.12
C ALA A 136 9.65 -39.99 4.44
N PHE A 137 8.51 -40.16 5.10
CA PHE A 137 8.38 -41.10 6.21
C PHE A 137 7.84 -42.43 5.71
N ALA A 138 8.34 -43.52 6.25
CA ALA A 138 7.77 -44.85 6.01
C ALA A 138 6.32 -44.90 6.54
N GLU A 139 5.45 -45.67 5.88
CA GLU A 139 4.04 -45.80 6.28
C GLU A 139 3.85 -46.19 7.76
N PRO A 140 4.64 -47.11 8.35
CA PRO A 140 4.50 -47.43 9.78
C PRO A 140 4.85 -46.25 10.70
N LEU A 141 5.74 -45.34 10.28
CA LEU A 141 6.04 -44.11 11.02
C LEU A 141 4.84 -43.17 11.02
N TRP A 142 4.22 -42.96 9.85
CA TRP A 142 3.03 -42.11 9.74
C TRP A 142 1.89 -42.61 10.64
N LYS A 143 1.60 -43.92 10.59
CA LYS A 143 0.60 -44.55 11.47
C LYS A 143 0.91 -44.35 12.96
N ALA A 144 2.18 -44.46 13.35
CA ALA A 144 2.60 -44.20 14.73
C ALA A 144 2.40 -42.72 15.14
N ILE A 145 2.77 -41.78 14.27
CA ILE A 145 2.59 -40.34 14.49
C ILE A 145 1.10 -40.01 14.64
N GLU A 146 0.25 -40.52 13.74
CA GLU A 146 -1.21 -40.29 13.77
C GLU A 146 -1.84 -40.84 15.05
N ALA A 147 -1.46 -42.06 15.48
CA ALA A 147 -1.95 -42.64 16.72
C ALA A 147 -1.54 -41.81 17.95
N LEU A 148 -0.29 -41.35 18.03
CA LEU A 148 0.16 -40.47 19.11
C LEU A 148 -0.59 -39.14 19.10
N LYS A 149 -0.73 -38.51 17.92
CA LYS A 149 -1.49 -37.26 17.74
C LYS A 149 -2.93 -37.38 18.19
N ALA A 150 -3.61 -38.49 17.87
CA ALA A 150 -5.00 -38.72 18.22
C ALA A 150 -5.20 -39.26 19.65
N GLY A 151 -4.12 -39.63 20.34
CA GLY A 151 -4.20 -40.22 21.68
C GLY A 151 -4.77 -41.63 21.68
N LEU A 152 -4.59 -42.36 20.57
CA LEU A 152 -5.08 -43.72 20.39
C LEU A 152 -4.13 -44.75 20.99
N ASP A 153 -4.66 -45.96 21.16
CA ASP A 153 -3.87 -47.12 21.58
C ASP A 153 -2.77 -47.47 20.57
N ARG A 154 -1.77 -48.21 21.05
CA ARG A 154 -0.64 -48.68 20.26
C ARG A 154 -1.13 -49.44 19.01
N PRO A 155 -0.73 -49.04 17.79
CA PRO A 155 -1.02 -49.79 16.57
C PRO A 155 -0.34 -51.18 16.54
N ASP A 156 -0.84 -52.06 15.67
CA ASP A 156 -0.22 -53.38 15.45
C ASP A 156 1.10 -53.31 14.67
N ASP A 157 1.83 -54.43 14.66
CA ASP A 157 3.03 -54.68 13.85
C ASP A 157 4.16 -53.64 14.02
N GLU A 158 4.80 -53.26 12.91
CA GLU A 158 5.95 -52.35 12.86
C GLU A 158 5.57 -50.92 13.28
N ALA A 159 4.32 -50.49 13.03
CA ALA A 159 3.83 -49.20 13.48
C ALA A 159 3.78 -49.13 15.02
N GLY A 160 3.40 -50.24 15.66
CA GLY A 160 3.46 -50.37 17.12
C GLY A 160 4.85 -50.21 17.70
N ARG A 161 5.89 -50.74 17.04
CA ARG A 161 7.29 -50.59 17.49
C ARG A 161 7.75 -49.14 17.40
N GLN A 162 7.39 -48.46 16.31
CA GLN A 162 7.72 -47.04 16.12
C GLN A 162 6.96 -46.14 17.11
N PHE A 163 5.69 -46.46 17.38
CA PHE A 163 4.89 -45.79 18.41
C PHE A 163 5.55 -45.90 19.78
N GLU A 164 5.93 -47.11 20.21
CA GLU A 164 6.58 -47.32 21.51
C GLU A 164 7.92 -46.59 21.62
N TYR A 165 8.70 -46.60 20.54
CA TYR A 165 9.96 -45.87 20.49
C TYR A 165 9.75 -44.38 20.75
N LEU A 166 8.86 -43.72 19.99
CA LEU A 166 8.57 -42.29 20.14
C LEU A 166 7.94 -41.97 21.49
N ASN A 167 7.03 -42.82 21.97
CA ASN A 167 6.40 -42.66 23.28
C ASN A 167 7.45 -42.73 24.42
N ASN A 168 8.42 -43.64 24.32
CA ASN A 168 9.50 -43.76 25.30
C ASN A 168 10.43 -42.54 25.29
N LEU A 169 10.70 -41.92 24.13
CA LEU A 169 11.45 -40.66 24.08
C LEU A 169 10.75 -39.55 24.85
N CYS A 170 9.45 -39.36 24.62
CA CYS A 170 8.63 -38.38 25.32
C CYS A 170 8.62 -38.65 26.84
N ARG A 171 8.40 -39.91 27.23
CA ARG A 171 8.40 -40.33 28.64
C ARG A 171 9.76 -40.06 29.31
N THR A 172 10.87 -40.29 28.62
CA THR A 172 12.22 -40.02 29.14
C THR A 172 12.44 -38.54 29.40
N LYS A 173 11.85 -37.69 28.56
CA LYS A 173 11.80 -36.24 28.79
C LYS A 173 10.73 -35.81 29.77
N GLY A 174 9.91 -36.73 30.28
CA GLY A 174 8.84 -36.45 31.23
C GLY A 174 7.73 -35.57 30.64
N VAL A 175 7.44 -35.73 29.34
CA VAL A 175 6.33 -35.06 28.64
C VAL A 175 5.34 -36.09 28.10
N SER A 176 4.07 -35.72 28.02
CA SER A 176 3.04 -36.55 27.38
C SER A 176 3.28 -36.61 25.88
N SER A 177 3.39 -37.81 25.34
CA SER A 177 3.59 -38.02 23.90
C SER A 177 2.38 -37.54 23.10
N HIS A 178 1.16 -37.79 23.57
CA HIS A 178 -0.05 -37.26 22.92
C HIS A 178 -0.01 -35.73 22.85
N ARG A 179 0.27 -35.07 23.97
CA ARG A 179 0.33 -33.60 24.05
C ARG A 179 1.36 -33.03 23.09
N LEU A 180 2.59 -33.54 23.13
CA LEU A 180 3.69 -33.07 22.27
C LEU A 180 3.37 -33.29 20.78
N PHE A 181 2.83 -34.46 20.43
CA PHE A 181 2.52 -34.76 19.03
C PHE A 181 1.32 -33.97 18.52
N ALA A 182 0.31 -33.72 19.36
CA ALA A 182 -0.86 -32.91 19.01
C ALA A 182 -0.49 -31.45 18.65
N MET A 183 0.53 -30.88 19.31
CA MET A 183 1.07 -29.55 19.00
C MET A 183 2.16 -29.56 17.91
N THR A 184 2.55 -30.72 17.39
CA THR A 184 3.63 -30.83 16.38
C THR A 184 3.07 -31.09 14.98
N GLU A 185 3.38 -30.23 14.03
CA GLU A 185 3.17 -30.48 12.62
C GLU A 185 4.38 -31.21 12.01
N PHE A 186 4.15 -32.28 11.25
CA PHE A 186 5.21 -33.00 10.53
C PHE A 186 5.03 -32.77 9.03
N ARG A 187 6.01 -32.13 8.40
CA ARG A 187 6.06 -31.86 6.97
C ARG A 187 7.17 -32.70 6.34
N ALA A 188 6.82 -33.93 5.99
CA ALA A 188 7.71 -34.84 5.27
C ALA A 188 7.56 -34.66 3.75
N SER A 189 8.57 -35.09 2.99
CA SER A 189 8.57 -35.02 1.52
C SER A 189 8.48 -33.60 0.95
N GLU A 190 9.03 -32.61 1.65
CA GLU A 190 9.21 -31.27 1.12
C GLU A 190 10.09 -31.28 -0.14
N GLN A 191 9.99 -30.20 -0.92
CA GLN A 191 10.79 -30.04 -2.13
C GLN A 191 12.29 -30.08 -1.79
N ASN A 192 13.08 -30.76 -2.63
CA ASN A 192 14.53 -30.75 -2.50
C ASN A 192 15.12 -29.34 -2.76
N LEU A 193 16.39 -29.14 -2.39
CA LEU A 193 17.01 -27.82 -2.45
C LEU A 193 16.98 -27.16 -3.85
N PRO A 194 17.25 -27.86 -4.97
CA PRO A 194 17.10 -27.29 -6.31
C PRO A 194 15.67 -26.85 -6.62
N ALA A 195 14.67 -27.67 -6.29
CA ALA A 195 13.26 -27.35 -6.53
C ALA A 195 12.79 -26.15 -5.69
N LEU A 196 13.17 -26.11 -4.41
CA LEU A 196 12.85 -24.99 -3.51
C LEU A 196 13.52 -23.68 -3.98
N SER A 197 14.78 -23.75 -4.40
CA SER A 197 15.50 -22.59 -4.95
C SER A 197 14.86 -22.09 -6.26
N GLY A 198 14.44 -23.02 -7.12
CA GLY A 198 13.70 -22.71 -8.35
C GLY A 198 12.32 -22.14 -8.08
N ALA A 199 11.62 -22.60 -7.05
CA ALA A 199 10.33 -22.06 -6.63
C ALA A 199 10.47 -20.61 -6.14
N LEU A 200 11.41 -20.33 -5.24
CA LEU A 200 11.65 -18.97 -4.75
C LEU A 200 12.04 -18.01 -5.88
N LYS A 201 12.92 -18.45 -6.79
CA LYS A 201 13.28 -17.66 -7.98
C LYS A 201 12.05 -17.36 -8.82
N ARG A 202 11.22 -18.37 -9.13
CA ARG A 202 9.99 -18.18 -9.90
C ARG A 202 9.03 -17.22 -9.22
N THR A 203 8.82 -17.34 -7.89
CA THR A 203 7.97 -16.42 -7.13
C THR A 203 8.41 -14.97 -7.32
N LEU A 204 9.68 -14.63 -7.09
CA LEU A 204 10.15 -13.25 -7.22
C LEU A 204 10.18 -12.75 -8.66
N THR A 205 10.47 -13.62 -9.63
CA THR A 205 10.34 -13.28 -11.06
C THR A 205 8.89 -13.02 -11.44
N ASP A 206 7.97 -13.86 -10.99
CA ASP A 206 6.54 -13.72 -11.25
C ASP A 206 5.99 -12.45 -10.61
N TRP A 207 6.42 -12.11 -9.39
CA TRP A 207 6.03 -10.90 -8.69
C TRP A 207 6.67 -9.63 -9.25
N SER A 208 7.64 -9.74 -10.16
CA SER A 208 8.28 -8.58 -10.80
C SER A 208 7.70 -8.34 -12.19
N ALA A 209 7.61 -7.07 -12.61
CA ALA A 209 7.16 -6.71 -13.96
C ALA A 209 8.24 -6.95 -15.02
N GLY A 210 8.58 -8.22 -15.30
CA GLY A 210 9.38 -8.63 -16.46
C GLY A 210 10.88 -8.33 -16.42
N SER A 211 11.38 -7.52 -15.48
CA SER A 211 12.82 -7.27 -15.29
C SER A 211 13.48 -8.42 -14.51
N ASP A 212 14.22 -9.29 -15.21
CA ASP A 212 14.97 -10.39 -14.59
C ASP A 212 16.13 -9.86 -13.72
N SER A 213 16.72 -8.70 -14.04
CA SER A 213 17.80 -8.13 -13.23
C SER A 213 17.32 -7.66 -11.86
N THR A 214 16.21 -6.90 -11.80
CA THR A 214 15.63 -6.43 -10.54
C THR A 214 15.13 -7.59 -9.70
N ALA A 215 14.45 -8.58 -10.32
CA ALA A 215 14.00 -9.78 -9.61
C ALA A 215 15.18 -10.59 -9.03
N ARG A 216 16.30 -10.67 -9.74
CA ARG A 216 17.53 -11.34 -9.26
C ARG A 216 18.19 -10.59 -8.12
N ALA A 217 18.21 -9.24 -8.15
CA ALA A 217 18.73 -8.43 -7.05
C ALA A 217 17.91 -8.64 -5.79
N LYS A 218 16.57 -8.49 -5.86
CA LYS A 218 15.66 -8.78 -4.74
C LYS A 218 15.81 -10.21 -4.20
N LEU A 219 15.97 -11.19 -5.10
CA LEU A 219 16.24 -12.58 -4.71
C LEU A 219 17.57 -12.74 -3.98
N HIS A 220 18.60 -12.01 -4.39
CA HIS A 220 19.89 -12.01 -3.73
C HIS A 220 19.78 -11.38 -2.34
N ASP A 221 19.22 -10.19 -2.24
CA ASP A 221 19.17 -9.41 -1.00
C ASP A 221 18.28 -10.08 0.05
N LEU A 222 17.17 -10.71 -0.36
CA LEU A 222 16.34 -11.54 0.52
C LEU A 222 17.10 -12.76 1.07
N LYS A 223 18.01 -13.36 0.29
CA LYS A 223 18.84 -14.47 0.76
C LYS A 223 19.93 -13.97 1.69
N GLU A 224 20.58 -12.86 1.36
CA GLU A 224 21.61 -12.25 2.20
C GLU A 224 21.04 -11.82 3.55
N LEU A 225 19.80 -11.32 3.60
CA LEU A 225 19.09 -11.06 4.85
C LEU A 225 19.05 -12.31 5.73
N VAL A 226 18.56 -13.44 5.22
CA VAL A 226 18.46 -14.68 5.99
C VAL A 226 19.83 -15.22 6.38
N ILE A 227 20.80 -15.22 5.45
CA ILE A 227 22.17 -15.68 5.71
C ILE A 227 22.84 -14.81 6.78
N GLY A 228 22.64 -13.49 6.74
CA GLY A 228 23.15 -12.56 7.75
C GLY A 228 22.58 -12.82 9.13
N LYS A 229 21.27 -13.09 9.23
CA LYS A 229 20.56 -13.41 10.48
C LYS A 229 20.93 -14.80 11.02
N ALA A 230 21.22 -15.78 10.15
CA ALA A 230 21.70 -17.12 10.54
C ALA A 230 23.20 -17.16 10.90
N GLY A 231 23.98 -16.22 10.37
CA GLY A 231 25.42 -16.13 10.57
C GLY A 231 25.81 -15.47 11.90
N PRO A 232 27.13 -15.29 12.15
CA PRO A 232 27.62 -14.69 13.40
C PRO A 232 27.09 -13.28 13.69
N GLY A 233 26.79 -12.50 12.64
CA GLY A 233 26.19 -11.16 12.78
C GLY A 233 24.77 -11.17 13.35
N GLY A 234 24.08 -12.32 13.28
CA GLY A 234 22.74 -12.51 13.80
C GLY A 234 22.66 -12.87 15.28
N GLN A 235 23.77 -13.16 15.97
CA GLN A 235 23.74 -13.67 17.36
C GLN A 235 22.97 -12.77 18.35
N SER A 236 22.90 -11.47 18.09
CA SER A 236 22.09 -10.49 18.83
C SER A 236 21.12 -9.71 17.93
N ASN A 237 20.90 -10.18 16.72
CA ASN A 237 20.08 -9.58 15.69
C ASN A 237 19.57 -10.66 14.73
N ASN A 238 18.91 -11.69 15.25
CA ASN A 238 18.42 -12.82 14.45
C ASN A 238 16.93 -12.71 14.10
N LEU A 239 16.26 -11.65 14.55
CA LEU A 239 14.84 -11.41 14.32
C LEU A 239 14.64 -10.69 12.98
N ILE A 240 13.77 -11.23 12.13
CA ILE A 240 13.31 -10.65 10.87
C ILE A 240 11.89 -10.15 11.06
N LYS A 241 11.67 -8.86 10.84
CA LYS A 241 10.36 -8.20 10.82
C LYS A 241 10.00 -7.77 9.39
N LYS A 242 8.79 -7.21 9.24
CA LYS A 242 8.27 -6.75 7.95
C LYS A 242 9.22 -5.73 7.30
N GLU A 243 9.78 -4.83 8.10
CA GLU A 243 10.66 -3.75 7.68
C GLU A 243 11.97 -4.31 7.07
N ASP A 244 12.59 -5.32 7.71
CA ASP A 244 13.77 -5.98 7.15
C ASP A 244 13.50 -6.59 5.76
N VAL A 245 12.31 -7.15 5.55
CA VAL A 245 11.92 -7.76 4.26
C VAL A 245 11.63 -6.69 3.21
N LEU A 246 11.01 -5.58 3.58
CA LEU A 246 10.76 -4.43 2.70
C LEU A 246 12.07 -3.82 2.21
N ASP A 247 13.05 -3.63 3.11
CA ASP A 247 14.40 -3.18 2.77
C ASP A 247 15.07 -4.14 1.77
N ALA A 248 15.01 -5.45 2.03
CA ALA A 248 15.55 -6.48 1.14
C ALA A 248 14.84 -6.54 -0.23
N LEU A 249 13.59 -6.08 -0.32
CA LEU A 249 12.85 -5.95 -1.56
C LEU A 249 13.03 -4.58 -2.23
N SER A 250 13.80 -3.67 -1.60
CA SER A 250 14.05 -2.29 -2.03
C SER A 250 12.75 -1.53 -2.28
N CYS A 251 11.85 -1.53 -1.29
CA CYS A 251 10.58 -0.82 -1.37
C CYS A 251 10.05 -0.42 0.01
N GLU A 252 9.31 0.67 0.07
CA GLU A 252 8.56 1.10 1.25
C GLU A 252 7.12 0.54 1.22
N PRO A 253 6.39 0.54 2.34
CA PRO A 253 4.98 0.13 2.37
C PRO A 253 4.12 0.87 1.33
N GLU A 254 4.36 2.16 1.14
CA GLU A 254 3.60 3.03 0.23
C GLU A 254 3.81 2.68 -1.25
N ASP A 255 4.96 2.08 -1.59
CA ASP A 255 5.24 1.57 -2.94
C ASP A 255 4.41 0.32 -3.28
N LEU A 256 3.91 -0.38 -2.27
CA LEU A 256 3.23 -1.66 -2.40
C LEU A 256 1.73 -1.57 -2.17
N PHE A 257 1.33 -0.93 -1.07
CA PHE A 257 -0.04 -1.01 -0.58
C PHE A 257 -0.87 0.19 -1.05
N PRO A 258 -2.20 0.04 -1.16
CA PRO A 258 -3.08 1.11 -1.61
C PRO A 258 -2.85 2.41 -0.87
N ALA A 259 -2.71 3.50 -1.62
CA ALA A 259 -2.73 4.83 -1.04
C ALA A 259 -4.12 5.13 -0.46
N ASP A 260 -4.17 5.81 0.68
CA ASP A 260 -5.44 6.17 1.31
C ASP A 260 -6.34 6.98 0.37
N THR A 261 -7.62 6.65 0.33
CA THR A 261 -8.65 7.49 -0.29
C THR A 261 -8.92 8.70 0.61
N ARG A 262 -8.91 9.91 0.05
CA ARG A 262 -9.10 11.15 0.82
C ARG A 262 -10.46 11.78 0.49
N PHE A 263 -11.51 10.98 0.62
CA PHE A 263 -12.87 11.43 0.37
C PHE A 263 -13.46 12.21 1.56
N VAL A 264 -14.01 13.37 1.27
CA VAL A 264 -14.60 14.25 2.28
C VAL A 264 -16.02 13.78 2.66
N SER A 265 -16.34 13.84 3.95
CA SER A 265 -17.71 13.58 4.43
C SER A 265 -18.68 14.70 4.00
N VAL A 266 -19.83 14.31 3.43
CA VAL A 266 -20.82 15.25 2.87
C VAL A 266 -22.18 15.23 3.61
N GLY A 267 -22.23 14.56 4.77
CA GLY A 267 -23.47 14.37 5.53
C GLY A 267 -24.44 13.44 4.81
N GLU A 268 -25.75 13.73 4.90
CA GLU A 268 -26.79 12.89 4.31
C GLU A 268 -26.72 12.89 2.77
N VAL A 269 -26.49 11.71 2.18
CA VAL A 269 -26.34 11.55 0.73
C VAL A 269 -27.71 11.39 0.08
N VAL A 270 -28.04 12.28 -0.87
CA VAL A 270 -29.23 12.15 -1.72
C VAL A 270 -28.99 11.08 -2.78
N LYS A 271 -29.85 10.05 -2.79
CA LYS A 271 -29.78 8.98 -3.79
C LYS A 271 -30.10 9.54 -5.17
N ARG A 272 -29.14 9.43 -6.09
CA ARG A 272 -29.30 9.90 -7.48
C ARG A 272 -30.26 9.00 -8.27
N SER A 273 -31.18 9.61 -9.00
CA SER A 273 -32.06 8.97 -9.98
C SER A 273 -31.27 8.26 -11.09
N GLN A 274 -30.15 8.85 -11.52
CA GLN A 274 -29.25 8.29 -12.52
C GLN A 274 -28.48 7.03 -12.06
N LEU A 275 -28.49 6.69 -10.77
CA LEU A 275 -27.70 5.59 -10.22
C LEU A 275 -28.07 4.23 -10.83
N GLY A 276 -29.36 3.93 -10.96
CA GLY A 276 -29.84 2.67 -11.56
C GLY A 276 -29.37 2.52 -13.01
N THR A 277 -29.49 3.59 -13.79
CA THR A 277 -29.04 3.62 -15.19
C THR A 277 -27.55 3.32 -15.33
N VAL A 278 -26.71 3.89 -14.47
CA VAL A 278 -25.25 3.63 -14.50
C VAL A 278 -24.93 2.20 -14.06
N ILE A 279 -25.63 1.68 -13.05
CA ILE A 279 -25.50 0.28 -12.62
C ILE A 279 -25.81 -0.68 -13.77
N ASP A 280 -26.94 -0.46 -14.44
CA ASP A 280 -27.34 -1.29 -15.59
C ASP A 280 -26.33 -1.19 -16.73
N LEU A 281 -25.84 0.03 -17.00
CA LEU A 281 -24.80 0.28 -18.01
C LEU A 281 -23.52 -0.49 -17.73
N ILE A 282 -23.03 -0.49 -16.49
CA ILE A 282 -21.82 -1.22 -16.08
C ILE A 282 -22.03 -2.73 -16.25
N LYS A 283 -23.19 -3.25 -15.87
CA LYS A 283 -23.52 -4.67 -15.97
C LYS A 283 -23.62 -5.12 -17.43
N SER A 284 -24.30 -4.36 -18.28
CA SER A 284 -24.57 -4.74 -19.67
C SER A 284 -23.43 -4.42 -20.65
N SER A 285 -22.67 -3.36 -20.40
CA SER A 285 -21.63 -2.90 -21.34
C SER A 285 -20.39 -3.79 -21.31
N SER A 286 -19.85 -4.11 -22.49
CA SER A 286 -18.50 -4.69 -22.62
C SER A 286 -17.40 -3.63 -22.65
N LEU A 287 -17.74 -2.37 -22.92
CA LEU A 287 -16.82 -1.24 -22.92
C LEU A 287 -16.70 -0.62 -21.52
N PRO A 288 -15.53 -0.06 -21.16
CA PRO A 288 -15.37 0.78 -19.97
C PRO A 288 -16.38 1.93 -19.95
N VAL A 289 -16.94 2.21 -18.77
CA VAL A 289 -17.88 3.31 -18.56
C VAL A 289 -17.10 4.56 -18.14
N PHE A 290 -17.33 5.67 -18.83
CA PHE A 290 -16.62 6.92 -18.58
C PHE A 290 -17.60 8.00 -18.13
N ILE A 291 -17.60 8.29 -16.83
CA ILE A 291 -18.54 9.24 -16.23
C ILE A 291 -17.91 10.64 -16.26
N HIS A 292 -18.61 11.63 -16.81
CA HIS A 292 -18.14 13.00 -16.82
C HIS A 292 -19.20 13.97 -16.28
N ALA A 293 -18.73 15.00 -15.59
CA ALA A 293 -19.53 16.12 -15.10
C ALA A 293 -18.65 17.31 -14.73
N ASP A 294 -19.23 18.49 -14.68
CA ASP A 294 -18.53 19.69 -14.20
C ASP A 294 -18.20 19.63 -12.70
N GLY A 295 -17.46 20.64 -12.23
CA GLY A 295 -17.15 20.82 -10.82
C GLY A 295 -18.41 20.97 -9.98
N GLY A 296 -18.45 20.37 -8.79
CA GLY A 296 -19.54 20.56 -7.83
C GLY A 296 -20.81 19.70 -8.06
N VAL A 297 -20.92 18.99 -9.18
CA VAL A 297 -22.08 18.11 -9.48
C VAL A 297 -22.19 16.90 -8.53
N GLY A 298 -21.07 16.50 -7.89
CA GLY A 298 -21.06 15.40 -6.91
C GLY A 298 -20.53 14.06 -7.45
N LYS A 299 -19.62 14.05 -8.43
CA LYS A 299 -19.01 12.84 -9.02
C LYS A 299 -18.47 11.86 -7.96
N THR A 300 -17.62 12.32 -7.06
CA THR A 300 -17.01 11.47 -6.01
C THR A 300 -18.05 10.85 -5.07
N VAL A 301 -19.07 11.63 -4.67
CA VAL A 301 -20.20 11.13 -3.84
C VAL A 301 -21.02 10.09 -4.61
N PHE A 302 -21.23 10.33 -5.92
CA PHE A 302 -21.89 9.37 -6.80
C PHE A 302 -21.09 8.07 -6.92
N ILE A 303 -19.77 8.14 -7.07
CA ILE A 303 -18.88 6.98 -7.13
C ILE A 303 -18.93 6.15 -5.85
N GLN A 304 -18.96 6.78 -4.67
CA GLN A 304 -19.10 6.04 -3.40
C GLN A 304 -20.45 5.32 -3.31
N SER A 305 -21.53 5.97 -3.75
CA SER A 305 -22.87 5.37 -3.78
C SER A 305 -22.94 4.21 -4.79
N LEU A 306 -22.27 4.36 -5.93
CA LEU A 306 -22.14 3.35 -6.98
C LEU A 306 -21.35 2.14 -6.49
N ALA A 307 -20.17 2.36 -5.90
CA ALA A 307 -19.34 1.33 -5.32
C ALA A 307 -20.12 0.52 -4.28
N SER A 308 -20.77 1.22 -3.34
CA SER A 308 -21.59 0.60 -2.28
C SER A 308 -22.75 -0.22 -2.83
N SER A 309 -23.38 0.22 -3.92
CA SER A 309 -24.50 -0.49 -4.54
C SER A 309 -24.07 -1.75 -5.30
N LEU A 310 -22.80 -1.84 -5.70
CA LEU A 310 -22.27 -2.92 -6.55
C LEU A 310 -21.40 -3.94 -5.80
N VAL A 311 -21.17 -3.78 -4.49
CA VAL A 311 -20.36 -4.72 -3.69
C VAL A 311 -20.93 -6.15 -3.65
N GLY A 312 -22.24 -6.30 -3.85
CA GLY A 312 -22.90 -7.61 -3.96
C GLY A 312 -22.76 -8.26 -5.32
N ASP A 313 -22.54 -7.47 -6.37
CA ASP A 313 -22.43 -7.93 -7.76
C ASP A 313 -20.96 -8.14 -8.18
N PHE A 314 -20.03 -7.35 -7.62
CA PHE A 314 -18.62 -7.32 -7.98
C PHE A 314 -17.70 -7.22 -6.76
N GLU A 315 -16.45 -7.59 -6.95
CA GLU A 315 -15.37 -7.18 -6.06
C GLU A 315 -14.90 -5.80 -6.50
N VAL A 316 -15.14 -4.80 -5.64
CA VAL A 316 -14.96 -3.39 -5.99
C VAL A 316 -13.63 -2.87 -5.45
N VAL A 317 -12.88 -2.20 -6.32
CA VAL A 317 -11.69 -1.42 -5.97
C VAL A 317 -11.90 0.01 -6.45
N VAL A 318 -11.79 0.97 -5.54
CA VAL A 318 -11.86 2.40 -5.85
C VAL A 318 -10.47 2.99 -5.66
N PHE A 319 -9.94 3.59 -6.72
CA PHE A 319 -8.68 4.32 -6.68
C PHE A 319 -8.96 5.81 -6.84
N ASP A 320 -8.57 6.57 -5.81
CA ASP A 320 -8.68 8.03 -5.79
C ASP A 320 -7.42 8.65 -6.40
N CYS A 321 -7.52 9.08 -7.67
CA CYS A 321 -6.42 9.74 -8.37
C CYS A 321 -6.16 11.16 -7.86
N PHE A 322 -7.09 11.78 -7.11
CA PHE A 322 -6.92 13.12 -6.55
C PHE A 322 -6.23 13.06 -5.18
N GLY A 323 -6.64 12.16 -4.30
CA GLY A 323 -5.94 11.91 -3.03
C GLY A 323 -5.84 13.13 -2.11
N GLY A 324 -6.78 14.09 -2.19
CA GLY A 324 -6.69 15.34 -1.44
C GLY A 324 -5.53 16.25 -1.90
N GLY A 325 -5.12 16.12 -3.16
CA GLY A 325 -3.97 16.85 -3.73
C GLY A 325 -2.65 16.07 -3.66
N SER A 326 -2.58 14.95 -2.94
CA SER A 326 -1.33 14.17 -2.81
C SER A 326 -0.85 13.53 -4.10
N TYR A 327 -1.66 13.54 -5.16
CA TYR A 327 -1.22 13.16 -6.51
C TYR A 327 -0.02 13.96 -7.01
N ARG A 328 0.22 15.15 -6.44
CA ARG A 328 1.34 16.04 -6.74
C ARG A 328 2.62 15.73 -5.97
N SER A 329 2.58 14.83 -5.00
CA SER A 329 3.75 14.49 -4.20
C SER A 329 4.63 13.47 -4.94
N GLU A 330 5.95 13.56 -4.86
CA GLU A 330 6.87 12.64 -5.57
C GLU A 330 6.87 11.23 -4.96
N ASP A 331 6.64 11.13 -3.66
CA ASP A 331 6.45 9.88 -2.91
C ASP A 331 5.18 9.13 -3.35
N GLN A 332 4.08 9.83 -3.62
CA GLN A 332 2.83 9.19 -4.01
C GLN A 332 2.65 9.08 -5.52
N ALA A 333 3.01 10.10 -6.30
CA ALA A 333 2.98 10.12 -7.77
C ALA A 333 1.85 9.27 -8.39
N ARG A 334 0.60 9.52 -7.94
CA ARG A 334 -0.55 8.62 -8.14
C ARG A 334 -0.92 8.40 -9.61
N HIS A 335 -0.36 9.19 -10.53
CA HIS A 335 -0.51 9.04 -11.97
C HIS A 335 0.33 7.90 -12.56
N LEU A 336 1.43 7.49 -11.92
CA LEU A 336 2.41 6.60 -12.51
C LEU A 336 1.93 5.14 -12.54
N PRO A 337 2.21 4.38 -13.63
CA PRO A 337 1.92 2.95 -13.70
C PRO A 337 2.57 2.14 -12.59
N LYS A 338 3.80 2.50 -12.21
CA LYS A 338 4.54 1.84 -11.12
C LYS A 338 3.97 2.11 -9.72
N VAL A 339 3.01 3.02 -9.60
CA VAL A 339 2.27 3.25 -8.35
C VAL A 339 0.85 2.70 -8.47
N GLY A 340 0.02 3.34 -9.31
CA GLY A 340 -1.41 3.05 -9.34
C GLY A 340 -1.75 1.59 -9.68
N LEU A 341 -1.05 0.98 -10.64
CA LEU A 341 -1.29 -0.43 -10.98
C LEU A 341 -0.82 -1.38 -9.88
N ILE A 342 0.32 -1.08 -9.26
CA ILE A 342 0.90 -1.91 -8.19
C ILE A 342 -0.04 -1.89 -6.98
N GLN A 343 -0.49 -0.71 -6.58
CA GLN A 343 -1.40 -0.53 -5.46
C GLN A 343 -2.75 -1.21 -5.69
N ILE A 344 -3.37 -1.05 -6.87
CA ILE A 344 -4.62 -1.75 -7.21
C ILE A 344 -4.44 -3.28 -7.17
N VAL A 345 -3.34 -3.79 -7.72
CA VAL A 345 -3.05 -5.22 -7.73
C VAL A 345 -2.80 -5.75 -6.32
N ASN A 346 -2.06 -5.02 -5.50
CA ASN A 346 -1.71 -5.47 -4.16
C ASN A 346 -2.87 -5.33 -3.17
N ASP A 347 -3.83 -4.43 -3.42
CA ASP A 347 -5.13 -4.46 -2.75
C ASP A 347 -5.80 -5.82 -2.96
N LEU A 348 -5.94 -6.24 -4.22
CA LEU A 348 -6.53 -7.53 -4.59
C LEU A 348 -5.71 -8.71 -4.04
N ALA A 349 -4.38 -8.62 -4.05
CA ALA A 349 -3.51 -9.65 -3.51
C ALA A 349 -3.65 -9.78 -1.98
N SER A 350 -3.82 -8.67 -1.26
CA SER A 350 -4.06 -8.68 0.20
C SER A 350 -5.39 -9.36 0.57
N ARG A 351 -6.36 -9.33 -0.35
CA ARG A 351 -7.63 -10.06 -0.25
C ARG A 351 -7.53 -11.53 -0.69
N GLY A 352 -6.34 -11.99 -1.07
CA GLY A 352 -6.08 -13.38 -1.50
C GLY A 352 -6.55 -13.71 -2.93
N LEU A 353 -6.83 -12.70 -3.75
CA LEU A 353 -7.44 -12.89 -5.08
C LEU A 353 -6.41 -13.08 -6.20
N CYS A 354 -5.20 -12.56 -6.05
CA CYS A 354 -4.13 -12.74 -7.03
C CYS A 354 -2.74 -12.74 -6.37
N ASP A 355 -1.71 -13.06 -7.16
CA ASP A 355 -0.33 -12.85 -6.73
C ASP A 355 -0.01 -11.34 -6.67
N PRO A 356 0.86 -10.90 -5.75
CA PRO A 356 1.28 -9.51 -5.69
C PRO A 356 2.14 -9.09 -6.88
N LEU A 357 2.38 -7.78 -6.95
CA LEU A 357 3.29 -7.12 -7.87
C LEU A 357 4.23 -6.22 -7.07
N LEU A 358 5.53 -6.43 -7.25
CA LEU A 358 6.59 -5.66 -6.62
C LEU A 358 7.00 -4.47 -7.52
N PRO A 359 7.40 -3.33 -6.92
CA PRO A 359 7.92 -2.20 -7.67
C PRO A 359 9.25 -2.57 -8.34
N GLY A 360 9.51 -1.94 -9.47
CA GLY A 360 10.77 -2.08 -10.18
C GLY A 360 10.77 -1.28 -11.47
N ASP A 361 11.91 -1.30 -12.16
CA ASP A 361 12.15 -0.53 -13.38
C ASP A 361 11.57 -1.21 -14.63
N GLY A 362 10.53 -2.03 -14.46
CA GLY A 362 9.81 -2.63 -15.58
C GLY A 362 9.29 -1.50 -16.47
N ASP A 363 9.48 -1.65 -17.79
CA ASP A 363 8.90 -0.67 -18.71
C ASP A 363 7.37 -0.63 -18.55
N ARG A 364 6.77 0.46 -19.02
CA ARG A 364 5.31 0.66 -18.94
C ARG A 364 4.51 -0.52 -19.51
N MET A 365 5.02 -1.22 -20.53
CA MET A 365 4.32 -2.35 -21.16
C MET A 365 4.41 -3.61 -20.31
N ALA A 366 5.55 -3.85 -19.68
CA ALA A 366 5.74 -4.95 -18.75
C ALA A 366 4.84 -4.78 -17.50
N LEU A 367 4.75 -3.56 -16.96
CA LEU A 367 3.86 -3.25 -15.83
C LEU A 367 2.39 -3.46 -16.20
N ILE A 368 1.92 -2.93 -17.33
CA ILE A 368 0.55 -3.13 -17.80
C ILE A 368 0.26 -4.62 -18.03
N LYS A 369 1.18 -5.36 -18.67
CA LYS A 369 1.01 -6.79 -18.90
C LYS A 369 0.93 -7.59 -17.59
N ALA A 370 1.79 -7.27 -16.63
CA ALA A 370 1.75 -7.89 -15.30
C ALA A 370 0.43 -7.59 -14.59
N ALA A 371 0.01 -6.33 -14.57
CA ALA A 371 -1.26 -5.91 -13.96
C ALA A 371 -2.46 -6.62 -14.59
N ARG A 372 -2.53 -6.71 -15.93
CA ARG A 372 -3.59 -7.47 -16.63
C ARG A 372 -3.64 -8.93 -16.21
N LYS A 373 -2.47 -9.59 -16.11
CA LYS A 373 -2.39 -10.98 -15.62
C LYS A 373 -2.99 -11.10 -14.22
N ARG A 374 -2.70 -10.15 -13.32
CA ARG A 374 -3.25 -10.12 -11.96
C ARG A 374 -4.75 -9.85 -11.91
N LEU A 375 -5.23 -8.91 -12.71
CA LEU A 375 -6.67 -8.64 -12.83
C LEU A 375 -7.43 -9.87 -13.34
N GLY A 376 -6.86 -10.61 -14.30
CA GLY A 376 -7.42 -11.88 -14.75
C GLY A 376 -7.42 -12.96 -13.66
N GLN A 377 -6.33 -13.10 -12.91
CA GLN A 377 -6.26 -14.01 -11.75
C GLN A 377 -7.33 -13.67 -10.71
N ALA A 378 -7.44 -12.39 -10.34
CA ALA A 378 -8.40 -11.93 -9.35
C ALA A 378 -9.85 -12.06 -9.83
N ALA A 379 -10.16 -11.77 -11.10
CA ALA A 379 -11.49 -11.98 -11.65
C ALA A 379 -11.90 -13.47 -11.63
N ASN A 380 -10.99 -14.37 -11.96
CA ASN A 380 -11.23 -15.81 -11.88
C ASN A 380 -11.42 -16.27 -10.43
N ALA A 381 -10.55 -15.84 -9.52
CA ALA A 381 -10.66 -16.17 -8.09
C ALA A 381 -12.00 -15.71 -7.51
N VAL A 382 -12.46 -14.49 -7.84
CA VAL A 382 -13.77 -13.98 -7.39
C VAL A 382 -14.92 -14.85 -7.90
N LYS A 383 -14.89 -15.25 -9.18
CA LYS A 383 -15.91 -16.11 -9.78
C LYS A 383 -15.90 -17.53 -9.20
N GLU A 384 -14.74 -18.04 -8.79
CA GLU A 384 -14.61 -19.38 -8.18
C GLU A 384 -15.01 -19.39 -6.69
N GLN A 385 -14.75 -18.29 -5.98
CA GLN A 385 -14.93 -18.20 -4.52
C GLN A 385 -16.27 -17.55 -4.11
N SER A 386 -17.02 -16.97 -5.05
CA SER A 386 -18.26 -16.25 -4.76
C SER A 386 -19.27 -16.30 -5.90
N THR A 387 -20.47 -15.73 -5.69
CA THR A 387 -21.50 -15.56 -6.72
C THR A 387 -21.35 -14.26 -7.53
N LYS A 388 -20.30 -13.46 -7.27
CA LYS A 388 -20.06 -12.18 -7.94
C LYS A 388 -19.65 -12.38 -9.40
N GLY A 389 -19.96 -11.39 -10.25
CA GLY A 389 -19.64 -11.40 -11.69
C GLY A 389 -18.17 -11.16 -12.03
N GLY A 390 -17.34 -10.77 -11.05
CA GLY A 390 -15.91 -10.50 -11.20
C GLY A 390 -15.49 -9.21 -10.50
N LEU A 391 -14.56 -8.44 -11.10
CA LEU A 391 -14.00 -7.20 -10.59
C LEU A 391 -14.67 -5.96 -11.17
N LEU A 392 -14.82 -4.93 -10.35
CA LEU A 392 -15.13 -3.57 -10.77
C LEU A 392 -14.03 -2.62 -10.27
N LEU A 393 -13.27 -2.08 -11.21
CA LEU A 393 -12.27 -1.04 -10.94
C LEU A 393 -12.89 0.33 -11.19
N ILE A 394 -12.79 1.22 -10.22
CA ILE A 394 -13.26 2.61 -10.33
C ILE A 394 -12.08 3.55 -10.12
N LEU A 395 -11.74 4.33 -11.15
CA LEU A 395 -10.69 5.35 -11.11
C LEU A 395 -11.35 6.72 -11.03
N ASP A 396 -11.47 7.28 -9.82
CA ASP A 396 -12.04 8.61 -9.60
C ASP A 396 -11.00 9.70 -9.88
N ALA A 397 -11.42 10.80 -10.52
CA ALA A 397 -10.58 11.91 -10.93
C ALA A 397 -9.41 11.50 -11.85
N ALA A 398 -9.67 10.63 -12.83
CA ALA A 398 -8.66 10.15 -13.77
C ALA A 398 -8.03 11.28 -14.61
N ASP A 399 -8.71 12.41 -14.77
CA ASP A 399 -8.16 13.62 -15.38
C ASP A 399 -7.07 14.29 -14.55
N ASN A 400 -7.13 14.23 -13.22
CA ASN A 400 -6.04 14.72 -12.35
C ASN A 400 -4.76 13.93 -12.57
N ALA A 401 -4.85 12.60 -12.63
CA ALA A 401 -3.71 11.75 -12.97
C ALA A 401 -3.17 12.02 -14.39
N GLN A 402 -4.03 12.33 -15.36
CA GLN A 402 -3.58 12.70 -16.70
C GLN A 402 -2.90 14.08 -16.72
N LEU A 403 -3.47 15.06 -16.03
CA LEU A 403 -2.90 16.40 -15.92
C LEU A 403 -1.50 16.37 -15.31
N GLU A 404 -1.31 15.61 -14.23
CA GLU A 404 -0.01 15.49 -13.59
C GLU A 404 1.01 14.77 -14.46
N ALA A 405 0.58 13.71 -15.15
CA ALA A 405 1.42 13.03 -16.13
C ALA A 405 1.88 13.99 -17.24
N ASP A 406 0.99 14.84 -17.75
CA ASP A 406 1.33 15.83 -18.78
C ASP A 406 2.31 16.90 -18.24
N ASN A 407 2.08 17.40 -17.01
CA ASN A 407 2.96 18.35 -16.34
C ASN A 407 4.37 17.80 -16.15
N ARG A 408 4.46 16.52 -15.73
CA ARG A 408 5.72 15.82 -15.49
C ARG A 408 6.33 15.18 -16.73
N LYS A 409 5.62 15.15 -17.86
CA LYS A 409 5.98 14.37 -19.07
C LYS A 409 6.12 12.88 -18.80
N ASP A 410 5.32 12.35 -17.90
CA ASP A 410 5.24 10.94 -17.53
C ASP A 410 4.09 10.23 -18.25
N ASP A 411 3.99 8.92 -18.05
CA ASP A 411 2.82 8.14 -18.45
C ASP A 411 1.71 8.21 -17.40
N SER A 412 0.46 8.27 -17.86
CA SER A 412 -0.73 8.20 -16.99
C SER A 412 -1.31 6.78 -16.96
N PHE A 413 -1.30 6.13 -15.80
CA PHE A 413 -1.78 4.75 -15.66
C PHE A 413 -3.28 4.58 -15.99
N PRO A 414 -4.21 5.51 -15.66
CA PRO A 414 -5.62 5.34 -16.03
C PRO A 414 -5.80 5.27 -17.54
N LYS A 415 -5.09 6.13 -18.28
CA LYS A 415 -5.08 6.14 -19.75
C LYS A 415 -4.50 4.85 -20.33
N LEU A 416 -3.37 4.39 -19.80
CA LEU A 416 -2.73 3.15 -20.27
C LEU A 416 -3.57 1.91 -19.97
N LEU A 417 -4.17 1.82 -18.77
CA LEU A 417 -5.04 0.72 -18.39
C LEU A 417 -6.31 0.71 -19.25
N LEU A 418 -6.92 1.88 -19.48
CA LEU A 418 -8.08 2.04 -20.36
C LEU A 418 -7.76 1.58 -21.78
N ALA A 419 -6.69 2.09 -22.39
CA ALA A 419 -6.28 1.70 -23.73
C ALA A 419 -6.02 0.19 -23.84
N SER A 420 -5.42 -0.39 -22.80
CA SER A 420 -5.17 -1.82 -22.74
C SER A 420 -6.45 -2.65 -22.66
N LEU A 421 -7.39 -2.32 -21.76
CA LEU A 421 -8.65 -3.05 -21.62
C LEU A 421 -9.61 -2.85 -22.78
N ASP A 422 -9.57 -1.70 -23.47
CA ASP A 422 -10.32 -1.50 -24.72
C ASP A 422 -9.78 -2.38 -25.86
N SER A 423 -8.45 -2.47 -25.98
CA SER A 423 -7.80 -3.27 -27.03
C SER A 423 -8.04 -4.77 -26.86
N GLU A 424 -7.94 -5.25 -25.62
CA GLU A 424 -8.13 -6.66 -25.25
C GLU A 424 -8.86 -6.70 -23.89
N PRO A 425 -10.20 -6.84 -23.89
CA PRO A 425 -10.98 -6.96 -22.67
C PRO A 425 -10.61 -8.22 -21.87
N ILE A 426 -10.74 -8.15 -20.55
CA ILE A 426 -10.58 -9.30 -19.66
C ILE A 426 -11.97 -9.72 -19.16
N ASP A 427 -12.33 -10.99 -19.33
CA ASP A 427 -13.61 -11.49 -18.87
C ASP A 427 -13.75 -11.33 -17.35
N GLY A 428 -14.89 -10.77 -16.91
CA GLY A 428 -15.13 -10.47 -15.50
C GLY A 428 -14.40 -9.23 -14.97
N VAL A 429 -13.76 -8.40 -15.79
CA VAL A 429 -13.18 -7.12 -15.35
C VAL A 429 -13.95 -5.96 -15.96
N LYS A 430 -14.52 -5.11 -15.10
CA LYS A 430 -15.18 -3.85 -15.48
C LYS A 430 -14.33 -2.66 -15.04
N LEU A 431 -14.34 -1.60 -15.84
CA LEU A 431 -13.63 -0.35 -15.56
C LEU A 431 -14.59 0.83 -15.65
N VAL A 432 -14.59 1.65 -14.60
CA VAL A 432 -15.25 2.96 -14.54
C VAL A 432 -14.19 4.03 -14.32
N LEU A 433 -14.23 5.11 -15.10
CA LEU A 433 -13.39 6.28 -14.89
C LEU A 433 -14.25 7.52 -14.71
N THR A 434 -13.78 8.49 -13.94
CA THR A 434 -14.39 9.82 -13.88
C THR A 434 -13.44 10.91 -14.36
N ALA A 435 -14.00 11.94 -15.01
CA ALA A 435 -13.26 13.16 -15.34
C ALA A 435 -14.18 14.38 -15.47
N ARG A 436 -13.58 15.56 -15.66
CA ARG A 436 -14.28 16.74 -16.18
C ARG A 436 -14.45 16.66 -17.70
N PRO A 437 -15.56 17.17 -18.26
CA PRO A 437 -15.83 17.15 -19.70
C PRO A 437 -14.67 17.69 -20.54
N HIS A 438 -14.07 18.83 -20.13
CA HIS A 438 -13.01 19.49 -20.88
C HIS A 438 -11.64 18.79 -20.82
N ARG A 439 -11.41 17.86 -19.86
CA ARG A 439 -10.15 17.09 -19.73
C ARG A 439 -10.29 15.62 -20.17
N MET A 440 -11.52 15.15 -20.35
CA MET A 440 -11.85 13.76 -20.68
C MET A 440 -11.07 13.23 -21.91
N ALA A 441 -10.92 14.05 -22.95
CA ALA A 441 -10.23 13.64 -24.18
C ALA A 441 -8.77 13.22 -23.94
N GLY A 442 -8.08 13.87 -22.99
CA GLY A 442 -6.70 13.55 -22.62
C GLY A 442 -6.57 12.14 -22.04
N VAL A 443 -7.54 11.73 -21.22
CA VAL A 443 -7.61 10.41 -20.57
C VAL A 443 -8.04 9.32 -21.56
N ILE A 444 -9.10 9.56 -22.34
CA ILE A 444 -9.64 8.57 -23.30
C ILE A 444 -8.61 8.25 -24.40
N GLY A 445 -7.94 9.28 -24.92
CA GLY A 445 -7.03 9.14 -26.05
C GLY A 445 -7.73 8.57 -27.28
N LYS A 446 -7.37 7.35 -27.68
CA LYS A 446 -7.95 6.64 -28.83
C LYS A 446 -8.88 5.49 -28.44
N SER A 447 -9.13 5.32 -27.15
CA SER A 447 -9.86 4.17 -26.62
C SER A 447 -11.36 4.34 -26.85
N ARG A 448 -12.09 3.23 -27.03
CA ARG A 448 -13.55 3.25 -27.02
C ARG A 448 -14.05 3.18 -25.58
N VAL A 449 -15.03 4.01 -25.27
CA VAL A 449 -15.70 4.04 -23.97
C VAL A 449 -17.20 4.20 -24.16
N MET A 450 -17.95 3.89 -23.12
CA MET A 450 -19.34 4.29 -22.99
C MET A 450 -19.41 5.58 -22.15
N PRO A 451 -19.50 6.77 -22.77
CA PRO A 451 -19.58 8.01 -22.03
C PRO A 451 -20.94 8.12 -21.33
N PHE A 452 -20.92 8.65 -20.10
CA PHE A 452 -22.12 8.94 -19.34
C PHE A 452 -21.99 10.33 -18.70
N GLU A 453 -22.86 11.24 -19.09
CA GLU A 453 -22.95 12.55 -18.48
C GLU A 453 -23.75 12.46 -17.17
N LEU A 454 -23.06 12.67 -16.04
CA LEU A 454 -23.74 12.85 -14.75
C LEU A 454 -24.22 14.30 -14.70
N VAL A 455 -25.53 14.50 -14.77
CA VAL A 455 -26.13 15.84 -14.79
C VAL A 455 -26.25 16.39 -13.36
N PRO A 456 -26.53 17.68 -13.17
CA PRO A 456 -26.88 18.24 -11.87
C PRO A 456 -28.13 17.58 -11.24
N PHE A 457 -28.46 17.95 -10.00
CA PHE A 457 -29.69 17.49 -9.36
C PHE A 457 -30.93 17.92 -10.15
N THR A 458 -31.86 16.99 -10.30
CA THR A 458 -33.24 17.27 -10.66
C THR A 458 -33.94 18.08 -9.56
N ASP A 459 -35.07 18.71 -9.88
CA ASP A 459 -35.87 19.46 -8.90
C ASP A 459 -36.23 18.60 -7.66
N GLU A 460 -36.55 17.33 -7.86
CA GLU A 460 -36.85 16.39 -6.76
C GLU A 460 -35.62 16.11 -5.89
N GLU A 461 -34.48 15.80 -6.50
CA GLU A 461 -33.22 15.56 -5.77
C GLU A 461 -32.76 16.82 -5.03
N ALA A 462 -32.87 18.00 -5.65
CA ALA A 462 -32.53 19.27 -5.03
C ALA A 462 -33.49 19.61 -3.88
N GLY A 463 -34.79 19.32 -4.03
CA GLY A 463 -35.78 19.45 -2.97
C GLY A 463 -35.42 18.58 -1.76
N LEU A 464 -35.12 17.30 -1.98
CA LEU A 464 -34.66 16.38 -0.94
C LEU A 464 -33.37 16.88 -0.27
N PHE A 465 -32.41 17.36 -1.07
CA PHE A 465 -31.15 17.90 -0.58
C PHE A 465 -31.35 19.09 0.37
N LEU A 466 -32.24 20.01 0.00
CA LEU A 466 -32.55 21.22 0.74
C LEU A 466 -33.37 20.93 2.00
N VAL A 467 -34.41 20.10 1.91
CA VAL A 467 -35.28 19.75 3.05
C VAL A 467 -34.51 18.99 4.14
N ALA A 468 -33.58 18.12 3.75
CA ALA A 468 -32.70 17.43 4.70
C ALA A 468 -31.82 18.39 5.52
N ARG A 469 -31.60 19.61 5.03
CA ARG A 469 -30.65 20.58 5.61
C ARG A 469 -31.32 21.89 6.06
N ARG A 470 -32.63 22.03 5.88
CA ARG A 470 -33.40 23.17 6.38
C ARG A 470 -34.82 22.76 6.76
N GLU A 471 -35.25 23.26 7.91
CA GLU A 471 -36.59 23.02 8.48
C GLU A 471 -37.74 23.59 7.64
N THR A 472 -37.54 24.73 6.95
CA THR A 472 -38.58 25.39 6.14
C THR A 472 -38.08 25.71 4.73
N LEU A 473 -38.83 25.29 3.71
CA LEU A 473 -38.54 25.57 2.30
C LEU A 473 -39.82 26.12 1.63
N SER A 474 -39.80 27.41 1.27
CA SER A 474 -40.89 28.04 0.53
C SER A 474 -40.73 27.83 -0.98
N ASP A 475 -41.82 27.84 -1.74
CA ASP A 475 -41.80 27.68 -3.20
C ASP A 475 -40.94 28.76 -3.89
N VAL A 476 -41.01 30.00 -3.40
CA VAL A 476 -40.20 31.12 -3.90
C VAL A 476 -38.72 30.90 -3.61
N GLY A 477 -38.39 30.45 -2.38
CA GLY A 477 -37.02 30.15 -2.01
C GLY A 477 -36.45 28.97 -2.81
N PHE A 478 -37.25 27.93 -3.05
CA PHE A 478 -36.86 26.81 -3.89
C PHE A 478 -36.61 27.24 -5.34
N ALA A 479 -37.53 27.99 -5.94
CA ALA A 479 -37.38 28.48 -7.31
C ALA A 479 -36.14 29.37 -7.48
N SER A 480 -35.88 30.25 -6.51
CA SER A 480 -34.66 31.08 -6.49
C SER A 480 -33.40 30.23 -6.36
N ALA A 481 -33.38 29.26 -5.43
CA ALA A 481 -32.25 28.35 -5.27
C ALA A 481 -31.96 27.52 -6.53
N MET A 482 -33.00 27.04 -7.22
CA MET A 482 -32.86 26.30 -8.47
C MET A 482 -32.39 27.18 -9.62
N ALA A 483 -32.92 28.40 -9.75
CA ALA A 483 -32.50 29.36 -10.77
C ALA A 483 -31.01 29.69 -10.65
N ARG A 484 -30.53 29.90 -9.41
CA ARG A 484 -29.13 30.27 -9.14
C ARG A 484 -28.18 29.10 -9.16
N SER A 485 -28.60 27.90 -8.74
CA SER A 485 -27.71 26.73 -8.68
C SER A 485 -27.70 25.88 -9.94
N ARG A 486 -28.75 25.95 -10.76
CA ARG A 486 -29.01 24.99 -11.85
C ARG A 486 -28.92 23.53 -11.39
N GLY A 487 -29.24 23.25 -10.12
CA GLY A 487 -29.15 21.93 -9.52
C GLY A 487 -27.72 21.48 -9.14
N ASN A 488 -26.70 22.33 -9.27
CA ASN A 488 -25.34 21.99 -8.86
C ASN A 488 -25.28 21.80 -7.33
N ALA A 489 -24.93 20.60 -6.89
CA ALA A 489 -24.96 20.24 -5.46
C ALA A 489 -24.06 21.12 -4.59
N ARG A 490 -22.90 21.56 -5.10
CA ARG A 490 -22.01 22.47 -4.38
C ARG A 490 -22.59 23.88 -4.28
N VAL A 491 -23.20 24.38 -5.34
CA VAL A 491 -23.86 25.69 -5.32
C VAL A 491 -25.07 25.65 -4.37
N LEU A 492 -25.86 24.57 -4.37
CA LEU A 492 -26.93 24.37 -3.40
C LEU A 492 -26.42 24.37 -1.96
N ALA A 493 -25.29 23.74 -1.67
CA ALA A 493 -24.66 23.77 -0.35
C ALA A 493 -24.25 25.19 0.06
N TYR A 494 -23.67 25.98 -0.86
CA TYR A 494 -23.33 27.38 -0.62
C TYR A 494 -24.57 28.25 -0.39
N LEU A 495 -25.65 28.02 -1.15
CA LEU A 495 -26.91 28.75 -0.98
C LEU A 495 -27.56 28.44 0.37
N LEU A 496 -27.40 27.24 0.91
CA LEU A 496 -27.87 26.91 2.26
C LEU A 496 -27.20 27.79 3.32
N GLU A 497 -25.91 28.04 3.19
CA GLU A 497 -25.12 28.92 4.08
C GLU A 497 -25.44 30.41 3.91
N THR A 498 -25.83 30.82 2.69
CA THR A 498 -26.01 32.23 2.33
C THR A 498 -27.46 32.60 1.99
N TRP A 499 -28.41 31.83 2.48
CA TRP A 499 -29.81 31.85 2.00
C TRP A 499 -30.49 33.21 2.09
N GLU A 500 -30.34 33.91 3.22
CA GLU A 500 -30.95 35.22 3.40
C GLU A 500 -30.45 36.24 2.38
N GLN A 501 -29.16 36.15 2.02
CA GLN A 501 -28.52 37.08 1.09
C GLN A 501 -28.77 36.66 -0.36
N ASN A 502 -28.59 35.38 -0.65
CA ASN A 502 -28.51 34.86 -2.01
C ASN A 502 -29.80 34.19 -2.51
N VAL A 503 -30.79 33.96 -1.66
CA VAL A 503 -32.04 33.31 -2.05
C VAL A 503 -33.26 34.15 -1.71
N LEU A 504 -33.34 34.72 -0.51
CA LEU A 504 -34.43 35.61 -0.09
C LEU A 504 -34.16 37.10 -0.34
N GLY A 505 -32.89 37.48 -0.51
CA GLY A 505 -32.49 38.85 -0.82
C GLY A 505 -32.94 39.30 -2.21
N ASN A 506 -32.89 40.61 -2.46
CA ASN A 506 -33.19 41.17 -3.79
C ASN A 506 -31.97 40.97 -4.71
N THR A 507 -31.85 39.77 -5.26
CA THR A 507 -30.68 39.33 -6.06
C THR A 507 -31.01 39.22 -7.55
N SER A 508 -30.01 39.31 -8.41
CA SER A 508 -30.19 39.00 -9.84
C SER A 508 -30.59 37.54 -10.03
N ALA A 509 -31.24 37.23 -11.15
CA ALA A 509 -31.61 35.87 -11.53
C ALA A 509 -30.45 35.07 -12.13
N ASP A 510 -29.22 35.58 -12.03
CA ASP A 510 -28.04 34.97 -12.64
C ASP A 510 -27.60 33.73 -11.88
N GLU A 511 -27.09 32.77 -12.63
CA GLU A 511 -26.47 31.54 -12.11
C GLU A 511 -25.22 31.88 -11.30
N ILE A 512 -25.06 31.24 -10.15
CA ILE A 512 -23.82 31.26 -9.39
C ILE A 512 -22.99 30.05 -9.80
N THR A 513 -21.76 30.30 -10.23
CA THR A 513 -20.82 29.23 -10.57
C THR A 513 -20.01 28.77 -9.36
N VAL A 514 -19.46 27.56 -9.43
CA VAL A 514 -18.55 27.05 -8.39
C VAL A 514 -17.29 27.93 -8.27
N GLU A 515 -16.79 28.44 -9.38
CA GLU A 515 -15.62 29.31 -9.42
C GLU A 515 -15.88 30.64 -8.70
N GLU A 516 -17.05 31.27 -8.92
CA GLU A 516 -17.46 32.49 -8.21
C GLU A 516 -17.55 32.27 -6.69
N ILE A 517 -18.07 31.12 -6.25
CA ILE A 517 -18.12 30.78 -4.82
C ILE A 517 -16.71 30.71 -4.24
N ILE A 518 -15.79 30.05 -4.94
CA ILE A 518 -14.40 29.91 -4.51
C ILE A 518 -13.72 31.29 -4.49
N ALA A 519 -13.90 32.09 -5.53
CA ALA A 519 -13.36 33.45 -5.63
C ALA A 519 -13.84 34.34 -4.48
N GLN A 520 -15.14 34.34 -4.18
CA GLN A 520 -15.71 35.10 -3.08
C GLN A 520 -15.17 34.65 -1.72
N ARG A 521 -15.01 33.34 -1.51
CA ARG A 521 -14.43 32.80 -0.28
C ARG A 521 -12.95 33.19 -0.15
N CYS A 522 -12.16 33.08 -1.22
CA CYS A 522 -10.78 33.55 -1.24
C CYS A 522 -10.69 35.05 -0.92
N GLN A 523 -11.55 35.88 -1.51
CA GLN A 523 -11.56 37.32 -1.22
C GLN A 523 -11.96 37.62 0.22
N LYS A 524 -12.97 36.92 0.76
CA LYS A 524 -13.38 37.08 2.15
C LYS A 524 -12.22 36.74 3.10
N ILE A 525 -11.53 35.62 2.87
CA ILE A 525 -10.36 35.21 3.67
C ILE A 525 -9.25 36.25 3.56
N PHE A 526 -9.07 36.81 2.37
CA PHE A 526 -8.12 37.90 2.15
C PHE A 526 -8.45 39.11 3.03
N ASP A 527 -9.71 39.53 3.04
CA ASP A 527 -10.18 40.67 3.84
C ASP A 527 -10.08 40.37 5.35
N ASP A 528 -10.45 39.16 5.78
CA ASP A 528 -10.41 38.72 7.18
C ASP A 528 -8.95 38.70 7.70
N LEU A 529 -8.01 38.15 6.93
CA LEU A 529 -6.59 38.16 7.27
C LEU A 529 -6.02 39.59 7.27
N HIS A 530 -6.45 40.44 6.34
CA HIS A 530 -6.05 41.83 6.33
C HIS A 530 -6.51 42.58 7.60
N VAL A 531 -7.75 42.36 8.05
CA VAL A 531 -8.27 42.90 9.32
C VAL A 531 -7.49 42.36 10.52
N ALA A 532 -7.03 41.11 10.47
CA ALA A 532 -6.16 40.53 11.48
C ALA A 532 -4.72 41.08 11.47
N GLY A 533 -4.40 42.02 10.58
CA GLY A 533 -3.12 42.75 10.53
C GLY A 533 -2.11 42.19 9.55
N TRP A 534 -2.50 41.27 8.67
CA TRP A 534 -1.63 40.68 7.67
C TRP A 534 -1.47 41.60 6.45
N SER A 535 -0.27 41.63 5.88
CA SER A 535 -0.06 42.37 4.63
C SER A 535 -0.62 41.58 3.44
N GLU A 536 -1.03 42.27 2.38
CA GLU A 536 -1.46 41.62 1.13
C GLU A 536 -0.37 40.69 0.57
N ARG A 537 0.90 41.05 0.76
CA ARG A 537 2.04 40.21 0.36
C ARG A 537 2.03 38.88 1.11
N ASP A 538 1.85 38.90 2.43
CA ASP A 538 1.85 37.70 3.26
C ASP A 538 0.71 36.76 2.86
N VAL A 539 -0.50 37.30 2.67
CA VAL A 539 -1.66 36.49 2.26
C VAL A 539 -1.44 35.85 0.88
N ARG A 540 -0.87 36.59 -0.08
CA ARG A 540 -0.52 36.05 -1.40
C ARG A 540 0.57 34.98 -1.31
N GLU A 541 1.56 35.17 -0.45
CA GLU A 541 2.64 34.20 -0.22
C GLU A 541 2.10 32.90 0.39
N PHE A 542 1.11 32.97 1.28
CA PHE A 542 0.41 31.80 1.79
C PHE A 542 -0.37 31.04 0.73
N PHE A 543 -1.18 31.73 -0.08
CA PHE A 543 -1.88 31.09 -1.19
C PHE A 543 -0.89 30.49 -2.20
N ALA A 544 0.22 31.17 -2.49
CA ALA A 544 1.29 30.61 -3.32
C ALA A 544 1.88 29.34 -2.69
N GLY A 545 2.18 29.37 -1.38
CA GLY A 545 2.69 28.24 -0.61
C GLY A 545 1.80 27.01 -0.68
N ILE A 546 0.54 27.12 -0.29
CA ILE A 546 -0.41 25.99 -0.35
C ILE A 546 -0.69 25.54 -1.78
N SER A 547 -0.55 26.43 -2.77
CA SER A 547 -0.74 26.09 -4.18
C SER A 547 0.43 25.33 -4.78
N LEU A 548 1.67 25.56 -4.32
CA LEU A 548 2.88 25.04 -4.95
C LEU A 548 3.51 23.87 -4.16
N LEU A 549 3.31 23.83 -2.84
CA LEU A 549 3.79 22.76 -1.99
C LEU A 549 2.92 21.49 -2.13
N PRO A 550 3.52 20.29 -2.15
CA PRO A 550 2.80 19.04 -2.31
C PRO A 550 1.95 18.68 -1.06
N PRO A 551 0.64 18.44 -1.18
CA PRO A 551 -0.19 17.98 -0.06
C PRO A 551 0.04 16.50 0.33
N PRO A 552 -0.24 16.07 1.58
CA PRO A 552 -0.60 16.91 2.72
C PRO A 552 0.59 17.76 3.17
N ILE A 553 0.34 19.04 3.47
CA ILE A 553 1.39 19.97 3.90
C ILE A 553 1.39 20.01 5.43
N PRO A 554 2.40 19.46 6.14
CA PRO A 554 2.48 19.63 7.59
C PRO A 554 2.51 21.11 7.96
N LEU A 555 1.78 21.52 9.01
CA LEU A 555 1.60 22.95 9.30
C LEU A 555 2.89 23.62 9.78
N ASP A 556 3.75 22.88 10.46
CA ASP A 556 5.10 23.29 10.84
C ASP A 556 6.00 23.46 9.61
N GLU A 557 5.86 22.59 8.60
CA GLU A 557 6.58 22.73 7.33
C GLU A 557 6.07 23.91 6.50
N LEU A 558 4.76 24.14 6.49
CA LEU A 558 4.17 25.34 5.87
C LEU A 558 4.66 26.61 6.57
N ALA A 559 4.74 26.61 7.91
CA ALA A 559 5.29 27.72 8.68
C ALA A 559 6.76 27.98 8.34
N ASN A 560 7.56 26.93 8.25
CA ASN A 560 8.96 27.00 7.82
C ASN A 560 9.08 27.55 6.38
N ALA A 561 8.28 27.06 5.43
CA ALA A 561 8.29 27.51 4.03
C ALA A 561 7.88 28.99 3.86
N LEU A 562 6.99 29.49 4.71
CA LEU A 562 6.53 30.87 4.71
C LEU A 562 7.37 31.81 5.59
N GLY A 563 8.18 31.25 6.51
CA GLY A 563 8.89 32.03 7.53
C GLY A 563 7.95 32.59 8.60
N TRP A 564 6.85 31.91 8.88
CA TRP A 564 5.81 32.33 9.82
C TRP A 564 5.88 31.53 11.12
N SER A 565 5.20 32.00 12.17
CA SER A 565 5.01 31.17 13.37
C SER A 565 3.96 30.08 13.14
N ASP A 566 4.08 28.96 13.85
CA ASP A 566 3.07 27.89 13.83
C ASP A 566 1.66 28.41 14.16
N SER A 567 1.57 29.38 15.07
CA SER A 567 0.29 29.99 15.45
C SER A 567 -0.38 30.74 14.31
N GLN A 568 0.41 31.47 13.52
CA GLN A 568 -0.05 32.22 12.36
C GLN A 568 -0.54 31.29 11.25
N VAL A 569 0.22 30.24 10.92
CA VAL A 569 -0.20 29.26 9.92
C VAL A 569 -1.44 28.49 10.36
N ARG A 570 -1.51 28.07 11.64
CA ARG A 570 -2.71 27.40 12.17
C ARG A 570 -3.95 28.29 12.08
N SER A 571 -3.82 29.58 12.38
CA SER A 571 -4.92 30.54 12.20
C SER A 571 -5.33 30.65 10.74
N ALA A 572 -4.39 30.93 9.83
CA ALA A 572 -4.68 31.10 8.41
C ALA A 572 -5.27 29.83 7.76
N ALA A 573 -4.75 28.65 8.13
CA ALA A 573 -5.31 27.37 7.69
C ALA A 573 -6.71 27.11 8.24
N SER A 574 -6.98 27.51 9.49
CA SER A 574 -8.32 27.44 10.09
C SER A 574 -9.31 28.40 9.43
N ASP A 575 -8.87 29.60 9.06
CA ASP A 575 -9.71 30.59 8.39
C ASP A 575 -10.05 30.17 6.94
N LEU A 576 -9.20 29.34 6.32
CA LEU A 576 -9.49 28.66 5.06
C LEU A 576 -10.50 27.51 5.19
N ALA A 577 -10.94 27.12 6.39
CA ALA A 577 -11.96 26.09 6.51
C ALA A 577 -13.29 26.58 5.90
N PRO A 578 -13.98 25.75 5.09
CA PRO A 578 -13.68 24.35 4.80
C PRO A 578 -12.96 24.12 3.46
N MET A 579 -12.39 25.13 2.81
CA MET A 579 -11.66 24.98 1.54
C MET A 579 -10.35 24.19 1.70
N LEU A 580 -9.70 24.38 2.86
CA LEU A 580 -8.55 23.62 3.30
C LEU A 580 -8.96 22.76 4.51
N GLU A 581 -8.69 21.46 4.45
CA GLU A 581 -8.93 20.53 5.55
C GLU A 581 -7.60 20.21 6.22
N VAL A 582 -7.56 20.38 7.55
CA VAL A 582 -6.36 20.14 8.36
C VAL A 582 -6.54 18.82 9.08
N SER A 583 -5.64 17.87 8.81
CA SER A 583 -5.58 16.55 9.47
C SER A 583 -4.33 16.42 10.34
N SER A 584 -4.17 15.28 11.01
CA SER A 584 -2.93 14.94 11.72
C SER A 584 -1.70 14.87 10.81
N HIS A 585 -1.89 14.70 9.50
CA HIS A 585 -0.83 14.57 8.50
C HIS A 585 -0.51 15.92 7.83
N GLY A 586 -1.29 16.97 8.09
CA GLY A 586 -1.14 18.27 7.43
C GLY A 586 -2.41 18.75 6.74
N ALA A 587 -2.28 19.87 6.04
CA ALA A 587 -3.31 20.53 5.28
C ALA A 587 -3.47 19.94 3.86
N ILE A 588 -4.71 19.72 3.44
CA ILE A 588 -5.09 19.25 2.11
C ILE A 588 -6.20 20.12 1.53
N PHE A 589 -6.27 20.23 0.21
CA PHE A 589 -7.43 20.84 -0.43
C PHE A 589 -8.65 19.93 -0.30
N ARG A 590 -9.78 20.50 0.10
CA ARG A 590 -11.04 19.76 0.21
C ARG A 590 -11.49 19.21 -1.14
N ASP A 591 -11.24 19.95 -2.22
CA ASP A 591 -11.58 19.54 -3.56
C ASP A 591 -10.69 20.18 -4.63
N GLU A 592 -10.65 19.52 -5.79
CA GLU A 592 -9.85 19.96 -6.93
C GLU A 592 -10.24 21.35 -7.47
N PRO A 593 -11.53 21.75 -7.56
CA PRO A 593 -11.85 23.07 -8.10
C PRO A 593 -11.25 24.19 -7.26
N THR A 594 -11.23 24.00 -5.94
CA THR A 594 -10.56 24.91 -5.00
C THR A 594 -9.06 24.97 -5.26
N GLU A 595 -8.40 23.82 -5.36
CA GLU A 595 -6.96 23.74 -5.68
C GLU A 595 -6.64 24.44 -7.01
N THR A 596 -7.41 24.15 -8.05
CA THR A 596 -7.20 24.69 -9.40
C THR A 596 -7.30 26.21 -9.40
N TYR A 597 -8.35 26.75 -8.80
CA TYR A 597 -8.53 28.20 -8.72
C TYR A 597 -7.37 28.88 -7.98
N ILE A 598 -6.98 28.34 -6.82
CA ILE A 598 -5.90 28.89 -6.01
C ILE A 598 -4.56 28.80 -6.77
N HIS A 599 -4.29 27.68 -7.41
CA HIS A 599 -3.09 27.50 -8.22
C HIS A 599 -3.04 28.47 -9.41
N GLU A 600 -4.09 28.57 -10.21
CA GLU A 600 -4.11 29.47 -11.38
C GLU A 600 -4.01 30.95 -10.99
N THR A 601 -4.55 31.32 -9.83
CA THR A 601 -4.59 32.71 -9.34
C THR A 601 -3.29 33.14 -8.66
N TYR A 602 -2.68 32.28 -7.82
CA TYR A 602 -1.62 32.70 -6.89
C TYR A 602 -0.24 32.10 -7.15
N SER A 603 -0.13 31.02 -7.94
CA SER A 603 1.14 30.28 -8.13
C SER A 603 2.26 31.08 -8.81
N LYS A 604 1.94 32.16 -9.55
CA LYS A 604 2.87 32.88 -10.44
C LYS A 604 3.66 34.03 -9.78
N SER A 605 3.57 34.19 -8.46
CA SER A 605 4.29 35.24 -7.74
C SER A 605 5.79 34.91 -7.62
N ALA A 606 6.63 35.51 -8.47
CA ALA A 606 8.08 35.23 -8.51
C ALA A 606 8.78 35.47 -7.15
N ASP A 607 8.44 36.55 -6.45
CA ASP A 607 9.03 36.86 -5.13
C ASP A 607 8.67 35.79 -4.09
N ALA A 608 7.42 35.34 -4.07
CA ALA A 608 6.97 34.28 -3.17
C ALA A 608 7.62 32.94 -3.51
N GLN A 609 7.66 32.58 -4.80
CA GLN A 609 8.32 31.38 -5.29
C GLN A 609 9.79 31.32 -4.84
N GLN A 610 10.53 32.41 -5.03
CA GLN A 610 11.94 32.49 -4.68
C GLN A 610 12.20 32.46 -3.16
N ALA A 611 11.33 33.10 -2.38
CA ALA A 611 11.42 33.08 -0.92
C ALA A 611 11.11 31.69 -0.33
N ILE A 612 10.08 31.02 -0.86
CA ILE A 612 9.73 29.64 -0.46
C ILE A 612 10.87 28.68 -0.84
N ALA A 613 11.39 28.75 -2.07
CA ALA A 613 12.51 27.91 -2.50
C ALA A 613 13.73 28.05 -1.57
N GLN A 614 14.05 29.28 -1.15
CA GLN A 614 15.16 29.54 -0.22
C GLN A 614 14.96 28.86 1.12
N ARG A 615 13.77 28.98 1.71
CA ARG A 615 13.48 28.40 3.04
C ARG A 615 13.42 26.88 3.01
N LEU A 616 12.89 26.30 1.92
CA LEU A 616 12.97 24.84 1.70
C LEU A 616 14.43 24.38 1.59
N GLN A 617 15.27 25.09 0.83
CA GLN A 617 16.69 24.75 0.67
C GLN A 617 17.48 24.84 1.99
N GLU A 618 17.20 25.84 2.82
CA GLU A 618 17.83 25.99 4.15
C GLU A 618 17.39 24.92 5.15
N SER A 619 16.24 24.28 4.93
CA SER A 619 15.66 23.30 5.85
C SER A 619 15.77 21.84 5.39
N GLN A 620 16.20 21.57 4.15
CA GLN A 620 16.30 20.22 3.61
C GLN A 620 17.15 19.25 4.45
N SER A 621 18.15 19.75 5.19
CA SER A 621 19.03 18.92 6.03
C SER A 621 18.42 18.54 7.37
N ARG A 622 17.26 19.10 7.72
CA ARG A 622 16.53 18.83 8.98
C ARG A 622 15.11 18.36 8.76
N SER A 623 14.54 18.59 7.58
CA SER A 623 13.16 18.26 7.22
C SER A 623 13.11 17.29 6.05
N ALA A 624 12.47 16.13 6.27
CA ALA A 624 12.15 15.19 5.20
C ALA A 624 11.22 15.81 4.15
N TYR A 625 10.19 16.54 4.59
CA TYR A 625 9.25 17.18 3.69
C TYR A 625 9.93 18.21 2.78
N ALA A 626 10.77 19.09 3.34
CA ALA A 626 11.49 20.08 2.56
C ALA A 626 12.46 19.42 1.57
N ALA A 627 13.16 18.36 1.99
CA ALA A 627 14.05 17.61 1.12
C ALA A 627 13.31 16.97 -0.07
N GLU A 628 12.13 16.39 0.17
CA GLU A 628 11.33 15.72 -0.87
C GLU A 628 10.57 16.71 -1.77
N ALA A 629 10.07 17.81 -1.22
CA ALA A 629 9.30 18.80 -1.98
C ALA A 629 10.18 19.71 -2.86
N LEU A 630 11.39 20.05 -2.40
CA LEU A 630 12.25 21.04 -3.05
C LEU A 630 12.59 20.69 -4.51
N PRO A 631 13.04 19.47 -4.88
CA PRO A 631 13.39 19.16 -6.27
C PRO A 631 12.24 19.45 -7.25
N HIS A 632 11.03 18.97 -6.94
CA HIS A 632 9.86 19.21 -7.76
C HIS A 632 9.48 20.70 -7.79
N PHE A 633 9.51 21.37 -6.63
CA PHE A 633 9.23 22.79 -6.52
C PHE A 633 10.12 23.62 -7.46
N LEU A 634 11.42 23.34 -7.51
CA LEU A 634 12.39 24.02 -8.40
C LEU A 634 12.07 23.80 -9.88
N VAL A 635 11.60 22.61 -10.26
CA VAL A 635 11.13 22.33 -11.64
C VAL A 635 9.90 23.17 -11.98
N VAL A 636 8.93 23.26 -11.07
CA VAL A 636 7.69 24.02 -11.25
C VAL A 636 7.98 25.51 -11.42
N ILE A 637 8.85 26.09 -10.59
CA ILE A 637 9.20 27.52 -10.67
C ILE A 637 10.31 27.82 -11.69
N ASN A 638 10.83 26.79 -12.35
CA ASN A 638 11.89 26.86 -13.37
C ASN A 638 13.22 27.48 -12.83
N ASP A 639 13.60 27.14 -11.61
CA ASP A 639 14.85 27.59 -10.97
C ASP A 639 15.98 26.56 -11.19
N SER A 640 16.68 26.73 -12.31
CA SER A 640 17.70 25.76 -12.77
C SER A 640 18.97 25.81 -11.92
N ASP A 641 19.38 27.00 -11.48
CA ASP A 641 20.62 27.20 -10.72
C ASP A 641 20.59 26.42 -9.39
N ARG A 642 19.49 26.55 -8.63
CA ARG A 642 19.33 25.78 -7.38
C ARG A 642 19.17 24.30 -7.64
N ALA A 643 18.50 23.89 -8.72
CA ALA A 643 18.30 22.47 -9.03
C ALA A 643 19.64 21.79 -9.34
N PHE A 644 20.52 22.46 -10.09
CA PHE A 644 21.87 21.95 -10.36
C PHE A 644 22.71 21.88 -9.08
N ALA A 645 22.70 22.93 -8.25
CA ALA A 645 23.40 22.89 -6.96
C ALA A 645 22.86 21.80 -6.02
N LEU A 646 21.54 21.54 -6.06
CA LEU A 646 20.89 20.53 -5.26
C LEU A 646 21.29 19.10 -5.68
N ALA A 647 21.51 18.86 -6.98
CA ALA A 647 21.91 17.55 -7.50
C ALA A 647 23.23 17.04 -6.90
N ASP A 648 24.16 17.95 -6.58
CA ASP A 648 25.46 17.64 -5.97
C ASP A 648 25.43 17.59 -4.44
N SER A 649 24.31 17.99 -3.81
CA SER A 649 24.19 18.03 -2.35
C SER A 649 24.17 16.62 -1.75
N GLN A 650 24.98 16.44 -0.70
CA GLN A 650 25.03 15.26 0.16
C GLN A 650 24.32 15.50 1.50
N ASP A 651 23.51 16.56 1.59
CA ASP A 651 22.76 16.85 2.81
C ASP A 651 21.51 15.97 2.85
N PHE A 652 21.31 15.24 3.96
CA PHE A 652 20.14 14.40 4.18
C PHE A 652 19.57 14.70 5.58
N PRO A 653 18.25 14.75 5.74
CA PRO A 653 17.63 14.90 7.06
C PRO A 653 17.88 13.67 7.93
N GLU A 654 18.05 13.88 9.23
CA GLU A 654 18.28 12.79 10.21
C GLU A 654 17.13 11.77 10.25
N SER A 655 15.94 12.11 9.79
CA SER A 655 14.84 11.15 9.68
C SER A 655 15.02 10.13 8.55
N VAL A 656 15.84 10.43 7.53
CA VAL A 656 16.11 9.55 6.39
C VAL A 656 17.39 8.76 6.66
N GLN A 657 17.24 7.70 7.44
CA GLN A 657 18.37 6.85 7.85
C GLN A 657 18.65 5.71 6.86
N SER A 658 17.61 5.20 6.18
CA SER A 658 17.74 4.06 5.26
C SER A 658 18.53 4.43 4.00
N ASP A 659 19.36 3.49 3.53
CA ASP A 659 20.10 3.65 2.28
C ASP A 659 19.15 3.80 1.08
N PHE A 660 17.99 3.15 1.14
CA PHE A 660 16.93 3.30 0.14
C PHE A 660 16.40 4.73 0.10
N GLY A 661 16.05 5.31 1.26
CA GLY A 661 15.54 6.67 1.35
C GLY A 661 16.54 7.72 0.84
N LYS A 662 17.83 7.59 1.20
CA LYS A 662 18.88 8.48 0.70
C LYS A 662 19.04 8.38 -0.81
N ARG A 663 19.02 7.16 -1.36
CA ARG A 663 19.10 6.93 -2.80
C ARG A 663 17.89 7.52 -3.54
N ARG A 664 16.68 7.38 -2.99
CA ARG A 664 15.46 7.96 -3.54
C ARG A 664 15.58 9.48 -3.65
N LEU A 665 16.07 10.13 -2.59
CA LEU A 665 16.28 11.58 -2.59
C LEU A 665 17.32 12.03 -3.61
N ILE A 666 18.45 11.33 -3.72
CA ILE A 666 19.49 11.63 -4.74
C ILE A 666 18.88 11.57 -6.14
N LEU A 667 18.10 10.53 -6.44
CA LEU A 667 17.46 10.38 -7.75
C LEU A 667 16.46 11.51 -8.03
N ALA A 668 15.67 11.93 -7.04
CA ALA A 668 14.74 13.04 -7.20
C ALA A 668 15.47 14.36 -7.52
N ARG A 669 16.62 14.63 -6.87
CA ARG A 669 17.45 15.80 -7.13
C ARG A 669 18.05 15.78 -8.55
N LEU A 670 18.58 14.63 -8.97
CA LEU A 670 19.12 14.44 -10.32
C LEU A 670 18.05 14.56 -11.39
N ASP A 671 16.86 14.00 -11.18
CA ASP A 671 15.74 14.09 -12.12
C ASP A 671 15.27 15.55 -12.28
N ALA A 672 15.17 16.30 -11.17
CA ALA A 672 14.83 17.72 -11.20
C ALA A 672 15.85 18.53 -12.02
N ALA A 673 17.15 18.33 -11.79
CA ALA A 673 18.20 18.94 -12.59
C ALA A 673 18.08 18.56 -14.07
N PHE A 674 17.96 17.27 -14.38
CA PHE A 674 17.86 16.77 -15.76
C PHE A 674 16.66 17.35 -16.52
N ARG A 675 15.50 17.51 -15.86
CA ARG A 675 14.30 18.13 -16.46
C ARG A 675 14.50 19.58 -16.86
N LEU A 676 15.42 20.30 -16.21
CA LEU A 676 15.71 21.72 -16.46
C LEU A 676 16.84 21.95 -17.50
N VAL A 677 17.69 20.95 -17.78
CA VAL A 677 18.77 21.03 -18.79
C VAL A 677 18.30 21.50 -20.18
N PRO A 678 17.22 20.94 -20.79
CA PRO A 678 16.85 21.31 -22.15
C PRO A 678 16.43 22.78 -22.30
N ARG A 679 16.12 23.44 -21.18
CA ARG A 679 15.67 24.84 -21.15
C ARG A 679 16.85 25.83 -21.10
N HIS A 680 18.06 25.38 -20.72
CA HIS A 680 19.23 26.25 -20.57
C HIS A 680 20.27 26.15 -21.70
N ARG A 681 20.15 25.16 -22.61
CA ARG A 681 21.18 24.84 -23.65
C ARG A 681 22.59 24.64 -23.07
N ASP A 682 22.70 24.34 -21.78
CA ASP A 682 23.97 24.15 -21.09
C ASP A 682 24.14 22.67 -20.81
N TYR A 683 24.73 21.96 -21.76
CA TYR A 683 24.90 20.50 -21.71
C TYR A 683 26.13 20.07 -20.89
N ASP A 684 27.00 21.02 -20.51
CA ASP A 684 28.31 20.74 -19.90
C ASP A 684 28.27 20.71 -18.36
N SER A 685 27.20 21.20 -17.72
CA SER A 685 27.08 21.32 -16.26
C SER A 685 26.82 20.00 -15.51
N LEU A 686 26.49 18.91 -16.22
CA LEU A 686 26.20 17.59 -15.62
C LEU A 686 27.33 16.55 -15.79
N THR A 687 28.44 16.92 -16.42
CA THR A 687 29.59 16.03 -16.66
C THR A 687 30.81 16.35 -15.78
N GLY A 688 30.62 17.11 -14.70
CA GLY A 688 31.64 17.49 -13.73
C GLY A 688 32.01 16.38 -12.77
#